data_AF-A0AAJ7P908-F1
#
_entry.id   AF-A0AAJ7P908-F1
#
_cell.length_a   1.000
_cell.length_b   1.000
_cell.length_c   1.000
_cell.angle_alpha   90.00
_cell.angle_beta   90.00
_cell.angle_gamma   90.00
#
_symmetry.space_group_name_H-M   'P 1'
#
loop_
_entity.id
_entity.type
_entity.pdbx_description
1 polymer ?
#
loop_
_entity_poly.entity_id
_entity_poly.type
_entity_poly.pdbx_seq_one_letter_code
_entity_poly.pdbx_strand_id
1 'polypeptide(L)'
;MESASSSSSLDSEGNQHRHDCGRVWNGMSMDARYIPALRRLVPPDHRAVGCVRCMISRGRKRTPQVCVLVEHMQEHCVLICAEEGALPNATLKSDSRFPINVDFRIDIEPVSTVGGSRVITANLSYKRKKLIFEADYDDTADRFVKEISKAFENSKYRNTPASDYLWVEVYKNNSKFFLDVNPEDEDDLGEENKASRECMVKCLMQEREDEFTVLNEFRIFTGTWNVNGMAPPESLSEWLASSAPNEPPDVYAIGFQELDLSKEAFVFADSPREKEWLLKVKESLHPKGRYKEIKTVRLIGMMLSVFVEEKHAPFVANVDCNSLGTGILGMMGNKGGVGVRLDLHSTSICFVNCHLAAHAEERERRNQDFNDIRNKLSFNQMRPAKSVSEHDQIYWMGDMNYRLQDTTKQHVEQACANNDFSSLWERDQLRDQQAKRIIFIGFEEGPLNFKPTYKYDVGTNQWDTSEKARVPAYCDRVLWRGNNIRQLCYKSHDNFVISDHKPVLAEFSSGIRVVDAVKRKEIYQELMKQLDKEENDFMPQVTVDEHYLNFGRVHFYERVQRSFKITNTGPVIVRFLFKEQPKGRRYAKDWLKADPHNGTLKKGESCDITLEILVDPASASKLNMGEEKMSEVLVLHLVDGKDIFISVDMEYQHSCFGCSLEALVRHMTPIGLLPQETLIALETDPVKNAELGVPFETPTELWIIMDALQRKGLSGGNIFGKSGSQVEIQTVREALDTKRPDGQLDVSVHAVAECLLLFLSALREPVIPYCFFKKCLDSSVTYTQAKSVIQELPKVHRDTFRYLVLFLQELLQKSKRLEVNILATIFSAVMIRPPQDGQMTPSKERMRSVFLYHFLVNHCEV
;
A
#
# COMPACT_ATOMS: atom_id res chain seq x y z
N MET A 1 30.17 -66.07 1.62
CA MET A 1 31.16 -66.27 2.69
C MET A 1 31.98 -65.00 2.78
N GLU A 2 32.02 -64.42 3.99
CA GLU A 2 33.09 -63.60 4.60
C GLU A 2 33.64 -62.40 3.80
N SER A 3 33.60 -61.13 4.22
CA SER A 3 33.69 -60.38 5.50
C SER A 3 34.95 -59.50 5.49
N ALA A 4 34.77 -58.24 5.95
CA ALA A 4 35.77 -57.33 6.55
C ALA A 4 36.89 -56.78 5.62
N SER A 5 37.39 -55.54 5.73
CA SER A 5 37.20 -54.43 6.68
C SER A 5 38.01 -53.21 6.19
N SER A 6 37.48 -52.00 6.45
CA SER A 6 38.17 -50.71 6.76
C SER A 6 39.41 -50.25 5.99
N SER A 7 39.37 -49.06 5.40
CA SER A 7 40.02 -47.84 5.92
C SER A 7 39.96 -46.66 4.93
N SER A 8 39.97 -45.48 5.51
CA SER A 8 39.85 -44.12 4.94
C SER A 8 40.94 -43.74 3.92
N SER A 9 40.60 -42.93 2.91
CA SER A 9 41.18 -41.59 2.67
C SER A 9 40.85 -41.03 1.26
N LEU A 10 40.50 -39.74 1.26
CA LEU A 10 40.89 -38.68 0.33
C LEU A 10 40.41 -38.62 -1.14
N ASP A 11 40.01 -37.38 -1.47
CA ASP A 11 39.94 -36.69 -2.77
C ASP A 11 38.72 -36.90 -3.69
N SER A 12 37.80 -35.92 -3.70
CA SER A 12 37.72 -34.90 -4.78
C SER A 12 36.38 -34.14 -4.76
N GLU A 13 36.25 -33.12 -3.91
CA GLU A 13 35.21 -32.09 -4.08
C GLU A 13 35.77 -30.96 -4.94
N GLY A 14 35.43 -30.98 -6.23
CA GLY A 14 35.66 -29.90 -7.17
C GLY A 14 34.38 -29.13 -7.46
N ASN A 15 34.46 -27.80 -7.35
CA ASN A 15 33.56 -26.79 -7.92
C ASN A 15 32.12 -26.71 -7.39
N GLN A 16 31.93 -25.93 -6.33
CA GLN A 16 30.67 -25.21 -6.12
C GLN A 16 30.89 -23.92 -5.28
N HIS A 17 31.40 -22.86 -5.90
CA HIS A 17 31.23 -21.50 -5.39
C HIS A 17 30.91 -20.54 -6.56
N ARG A 18 29.62 -20.52 -6.94
CA ARG A 18 29.01 -19.42 -7.70
C ARG A 18 28.30 -18.49 -6.73
N HIS A 19 28.76 -17.24 -6.75
CA HIS A 19 28.03 -15.97 -6.57
C HIS A 19 26.78 -15.97 -5.67
N ASP A 20 26.96 -15.40 -4.48
CA ASP A 20 25.95 -15.21 -3.43
C ASP A 20 25.53 -13.72 -3.34
N CYS A 21 25.13 -13.14 -4.48
CA CYS A 21 24.51 -11.80 -4.56
C CYS A 21 23.01 -11.85 -4.91
N GLY A 22 22.38 -13.02 -4.78
CA GLY A 22 20.93 -13.19 -4.78
C GLY A 22 20.45 -13.66 -3.40
N ARG A 23 20.25 -12.72 -2.47
CA ARG A 23 19.68 -12.99 -1.13
C ARG A 23 18.46 -12.07 -0.97
N VAL A 24 17.21 -12.51 -0.78
CA VAL A 24 16.66 -13.79 -0.30
C VAL A 24 15.21 -13.94 -0.78
N TRP A 25 14.93 -14.83 -1.74
CA TRP A 25 13.61 -15.48 -1.86
C TRP A 25 13.71 -16.99 -2.10
N ASN A 26 14.91 -17.52 -2.30
CA ASN A 26 15.16 -18.96 -2.47
C ASN A 26 15.62 -19.55 -1.13
N GLY A 27 14.78 -20.41 -0.55
CA GLY A 27 14.97 -21.06 0.75
C GLY A 27 13.82 -20.87 1.75
N MET A 28 12.73 -20.20 1.34
CA MET A 28 11.70 -19.71 2.26
C MET A 28 10.56 -20.69 2.52
N SER A 29 10.16 -20.74 3.79
CA SER A 29 8.91 -21.32 4.30
C SER A 29 7.74 -20.37 3.98
N MET A 30 7.34 -20.33 2.71
CA MET A 30 6.23 -19.49 2.25
C MET A 30 5.36 -20.24 1.26
N ASP A 31 4.06 -20.04 1.38
CA ASP A 31 3.13 -20.36 0.31
C ASP A 31 3.35 -19.36 -0.85
N ALA A 32 3.78 -19.88 -2.01
CA ALA A 32 4.21 -19.09 -3.17
C ALA A 32 3.13 -18.09 -3.64
N ARG A 33 1.86 -18.34 -3.31
CA ARG A 33 0.72 -17.47 -3.63
C ARG A 33 0.82 -16.08 -3.00
N TYR A 34 1.57 -15.91 -1.92
CA TYR A 34 1.72 -14.61 -1.24
C TYR A 34 2.99 -13.84 -1.62
N ILE A 35 3.93 -14.44 -2.36
CA ILE A 35 5.21 -13.81 -2.73
C ILE A 35 5.01 -12.46 -3.46
N PRO A 36 4.11 -12.33 -4.46
CA PRO A 36 3.90 -11.06 -5.14
C PRO A 36 3.37 -9.96 -4.22
N ALA A 37 2.48 -10.30 -3.28
CA ALA A 37 1.94 -9.40 -2.28
C ALA A 37 2.99 -8.96 -1.25
N LEU A 38 3.85 -9.90 -0.82
CA LEU A 38 4.94 -9.62 0.13
C LEU A 38 6.00 -8.70 -0.46
N ARG A 39 6.33 -8.85 -1.76
CA ARG A 39 7.24 -7.95 -2.49
C ARG A 39 6.74 -6.50 -2.54
N ARG A 40 5.42 -6.29 -2.46
CA ARG A 40 4.80 -4.95 -2.41
C ARG A 40 4.71 -4.39 -0.99
N LEU A 41 4.52 -5.26 0.01
CA LEU A 41 4.34 -4.87 1.42
C LEU A 41 5.67 -4.62 2.15
N VAL A 42 6.70 -5.42 1.86
CA VAL A 42 7.99 -5.39 2.57
C VAL A 42 9.00 -4.57 1.75
N PRO A 43 9.53 -3.46 2.29
CA PRO A 43 10.56 -2.66 1.64
C PRO A 43 11.80 -3.47 1.23
N PRO A 44 12.55 -3.06 0.18
CA PRO A 44 13.72 -3.79 -0.30
C PRO A 44 14.84 -3.96 0.75
N ASP A 45 14.93 -3.05 1.72
CA ASP A 45 15.90 -3.06 2.83
C ASP A 45 15.40 -3.84 4.06
N HIS A 46 14.20 -4.41 4.01
CA HIS A 46 13.61 -5.27 5.02
C HIS A 46 13.54 -6.72 4.51
N ARG A 47 13.70 -7.71 5.40
CA ARG A 47 13.65 -9.13 5.04
C ARG A 47 12.39 -9.80 5.59
N ALA A 48 11.54 -10.36 4.73
CA ALA A 48 10.49 -11.27 5.19
C ALA A 48 11.13 -12.58 5.66
N VAL A 49 10.94 -12.97 6.92
CA VAL A 49 11.53 -14.19 7.52
C VAL A 49 10.58 -15.39 7.38
N GLY A 50 9.27 -15.14 7.36
CA GLY A 50 8.26 -16.17 7.15
C GLY A 50 6.87 -15.59 6.93
N CYS A 51 5.97 -16.40 6.38
CA CYS A 51 4.59 -16.03 6.12
C CYS A 51 3.67 -17.24 6.28
N VAL A 52 2.55 -17.09 7.00
CA VAL A 52 1.61 -18.18 7.22
C VAL A 52 0.17 -17.67 7.29
N ARG A 53 -0.76 -18.45 6.72
CA ARG A 53 -2.20 -18.24 6.85
C ARG A 53 -2.65 -18.76 8.21
N CYS A 54 -3.41 -17.97 8.96
CA CYS A 54 -3.84 -18.33 10.31
C CYS A 54 -5.22 -17.74 10.65
N MET A 55 -5.85 -18.31 11.66
CA MET A 55 -6.97 -17.69 12.35
C MET A 55 -6.42 -16.84 13.49
N ILE A 56 -6.85 -15.58 13.52
CA ILE A 56 -6.55 -14.65 14.60
C ILE A 56 -7.79 -14.47 15.46
N SER A 57 -7.70 -14.84 16.74
CA SER A 57 -8.77 -14.59 17.71
C SER A 57 -8.47 -13.35 18.55
N ARG A 58 -9.40 -12.38 18.53
CA ARG A 58 -9.41 -11.18 19.40
C ARG A 58 -10.71 -11.16 20.20
N GLY A 59 -10.66 -11.70 21.42
CA GLY A 59 -11.87 -11.91 22.22
C GLY A 59 -12.76 -12.99 21.60
N ARG A 60 -14.04 -12.68 21.32
CA ARG A 60 -15.01 -13.64 20.72
C ARG A 60 -14.97 -13.70 19.19
N LYS A 61 -14.21 -12.82 18.53
CA LYS A 61 -14.09 -12.79 17.07
C LYS A 61 -12.87 -13.58 16.62
N ARG A 62 -13.08 -14.56 15.75
CA ARG A 62 -12.07 -15.38 15.09
C ARG A 62 -12.10 -15.02 13.61
N THR A 63 -11.05 -14.39 13.12
CA THR A 63 -10.97 -13.91 11.73
C THR A 63 -9.76 -14.51 11.06
N PRO A 64 -9.90 -15.01 9.83
CA PRO A 64 -8.75 -15.50 9.11
C PRO A 64 -7.88 -14.34 8.61
N GLN A 65 -6.56 -14.52 8.64
CA GLN A 65 -5.54 -13.51 8.35
C GLN A 65 -4.27 -14.17 7.77
N VAL A 66 -3.37 -13.35 7.24
CA VAL A 66 -2.01 -13.75 6.89
C VAL A 66 -1.04 -13.05 7.85
N CYS A 67 -0.20 -13.82 8.54
CA CYS A 67 0.84 -13.29 9.42
C CYS A 67 2.20 -13.34 8.73
N VAL A 68 2.94 -12.24 8.81
CA VAL A 68 4.27 -12.08 8.21
C VAL A 68 5.26 -11.71 9.30
N LEU A 69 6.36 -12.42 9.40
CA LEU A 69 7.49 -12.05 10.27
C LEU A 69 8.49 -11.28 9.42
N VAL A 70 8.79 -10.04 9.79
CA VAL A 70 9.74 -9.20 9.06
C VAL A 70 10.92 -8.83 9.96
N GLU A 71 12.11 -8.82 9.37
CA GLU A 71 13.38 -8.48 10.00
C GLU A 71 14.01 -7.25 9.33
N HIS A 72 14.51 -6.32 10.13
CA HIS A 72 15.34 -5.21 9.67
C HIS A 72 16.37 -4.84 10.76
N MET A 73 17.64 -4.66 10.38
CA MET A 73 18.74 -4.41 11.32
C MET A 73 18.74 -5.40 12.51
N GLN A 74 18.51 -6.68 12.21
CA GLN A 74 18.30 -7.78 13.16
C GLN A 74 17.05 -7.64 14.05
N GLU A 75 16.32 -6.53 14.07
CA GLU A 75 15.05 -6.40 14.81
C GLU A 75 13.90 -7.05 14.06
N HIS A 76 12.90 -7.56 14.80
CA HIS A 76 11.81 -8.34 14.21
C HIS A 76 10.44 -7.75 14.56
N CYS A 77 9.49 -7.87 13.64
CA CYS A 77 8.10 -7.45 13.84
C CYS A 77 7.14 -8.46 13.19
N VAL A 78 6.08 -8.84 13.90
CA VAL A 78 4.98 -9.63 13.32
C VAL A 78 3.93 -8.67 12.76
N LEU A 79 3.65 -8.77 11.46
CA LEU A 79 2.62 -8.04 10.74
C LEU A 79 1.39 -8.94 10.54
N ILE A 80 0.19 -8.38 10.71
CA ILE A 80 -1.09 -9.06 10.49
C ILE A 80 -1.80 -8.43 9.31
N CYS A 81 -1.95 -9.20 8.25
CA CYS A 81 -2.54 -8.80 6.98
C CYS A 81 -3.92 -9.47 6.81
N ALA A 82 -4.85 -8.77 6.15
CA ALA A 82 -6.15 -9.34 5.81
C ALA A 82 -5.99 -10.51 4.81
N GLU A 83 -6.85 -11.52 4.93
CA GLU A 83 -6.75 -12.78 4.17
C GLU A 83 -7.08 -12.65 2.67
N GLU A 84 -7.91 -11.67 2.27
CA GLU A 84 -8.44 -11.61 0.90
C GLU A 84 -8.30 -10.21 0.27
N GLY A 85 -7.77 -10.18 -0.96
CA GLY A 85 -7.96 -9.09 -1.93
C GLY A 85 -7.35 -7.70 -1.62
N ALA A 86 -6.76 -7.47 -0.45
CA ALA A 86 -6.31 -6.14 -0.01
C ALA A 86 -4.78 -5.94 0.02
N LEU A 87 -4.01 -6.77 -0.66
CA LEU A 87 -2.55 -6.62 -0.76
C LEU A 87 -2.01 -5.89 -2.01
N PRO A 88 -2.80 -5.07 -2.76
CA PRO A 88 -2.18 -4.03 -3.54
C PRO A 88 -1.87 -2.76 -2.71
N ASN A 89 -2.72 -2.36 -1.75
CA ASN A 89 -2.68 -0.98 -1.19
C ASN A 89 -3.08 -0.82 0.30
N ALA A 90 -3.15 -1.87 1.13
CA ALA A 90 -3.62 -1.70 2.51
C ALA A 90 -2.56 -1.11 3.47
N THR A 91 -2.75 0.13 3.91
CA THR A 91 -2.07 0.68 5.09
C THR A 91 -2.31 -0.22 6.30
N LEU A 92 -1.25 -0.75 6.92
CA LEU A 92 -1.38 -1.54 8.13
C LEU A 92 -1.73 -0.63 9.31
N LYS A 93 -2.91 -0.84 9.89
CA LYS A 93 -3.31 -0.15 11.13
C LYS A 93 -2.29 -0.41 12.24
N SER A 94 -2.19 0.51 13.20
CA SER A 94 -1.29 0.35 14.35
C SER A 94 -1.53 -0.92 15.16
N ASP A 95 -2.73 -1.48 15.10
CA ASP A 95 -3.14 -2.72 15.76
C ASP A 95 -2.79 -4.00 15.00
N SER A 96 -2.14 -3.88 13.85
CA SER A 96 -1.71 -5.01 13.01
C SER A 96 -0.19 -5.22 13.03
N ARG A 97 0.53 -4.56 13.93
CA ARG A 97 2.00 -4.56 14.01
C ARG A 97 2.45 -4.90 15.43
N PHE A 98 3.27 -5.93 15.57
CA PHE A 98 3.74 -6.47 16.85
C PHE A 98 5.27 -6.54 16.87
N PRO A 99 5.95 -5.44 17.24
CA PRO A 99 7.38 -5.43 17.49
C PRO A 99 7.82 -6.50 18.48
N ILE A 100 8.87 -7.26 18.17
CA ILE A 100 9.44 -8.30 19.05
C ILE A 100 10.52 -7.68 19.95
N ASN A 101 10.09 -6.90 20.93
CA ASN A 101 10.96 -6.22 21.88
C ASN A 101 10.74 -6.72 23.33
N VAL A 102 11.22 -5.97 24.32
CA VAL A 102 11.07 -6.29 25.75
C VAL A 102 9.62 -6.40 26.23
N ASP A 103 8.66 -5.81 25.52
CA ASP A 103 7.22 -5.87 25.81
C ASP A 103 6.50 -7.01 25.08
N PHE A 104 7.17 -7.73 24.18
CA PHE A 104 6.60 -8.86 23.45
C PHE A 104 6.68 -10.13 24.29
N ARG A 105 5.67 -11.00 24.23
CA ARG A 105 5.74 -12.37 24.76
C ARG A 105 5.03 -13.32 23.79
N ILE A 106 5.54 -14.53 23.70
CA ILE A 106 4.94 -15.65 22.97
C ILE A 106 4.83 -16.85 23.92
N ASP A 107 3.69 -17.51 23.90
CA ASP A 107 3.45 -18.78 24.59
C ASP A 107 2.83 -19.77 23.59
N ILE A 108 3.49 -20.90 23.37
CA ILE A 108 3.09 -21.89 22.34
C ILE A 108 2.41 -23.05 23.05
N GLU A 109 1.18 -23.31 22.68
CA GLU A 109 0.41 -24.43 23.23
C GLU A 109 0.82 -25.76 22.55
N PRO A 110 0.70 -26.89 23.25
CA PRO A 110 0.87 -28.20 22.63
C PRO A 110 -0.09 -28.37 21.44
N VAL A 111 0.41 -28.95 20.35
CA VAL A 111 -0.39 -29.21 19.13
C VAL A 111 -1.63 -30.01 19.50
N SER A 112 -2.81 -29.45 19.24
CA SER A 112 -4.10 -30.03 19.60
C SER A 112 -4.84 -30.51 18.35
N THR A 113 -5.80 -31.43 18.52
CA THR A 113 -6.65 -31.89 17.41
C THR A 113 -8.03 -31.28 17.56
N VAL A 114 -8.42 -30.45 16.59
CA VAL A 114 -9.72 -29.75 16.58
C VAL A 114 -10.45 -30.12 15.30
N GLY A 115 -11.60 -30.78 15.41
CA GLY A 115 -12.42 -31.14 14.26
C GLY A 115 -11.77 -32.11 13.26
N GLY A 116 -10.75 -32.87 13.68
CA GLY A 116 -10.01 -33.83 12.83
C GLY A 116 -8.71 -33.29 12.23
N SER A 117 -8.44 -31.98 12.33
CA SER A 117 -7.18 -31.36 11.93
C SER A 117 -6.27 -31.11 13.13
N ARG A 118 -4.96 -31.31 12.95
CA ARG A 118 -3.95 -30.89 13.93
C ARG A 118 -3.74 -29.39 13.81
N VAL A 119 -3.74 -28.66 14.92
CA VAL A 119 -3.64 -27.19 14.97
C VAL A 119 -2.52 -26.78 15.92
N ILE A 120 -1.70 -25.81 15.49
CA ILE A 120 -0.74 -25.12 16.34
C ILE A 120 -1.35 -23.81 16.83
N THR A 121 -1.30 -23.58 18.14
CA THR A 121 -1.82 -22.38 18.80
C THR A 121 -0.69 -21.63 19.48
N ALA A 122 -0.58 -20.32 19.26
CA ALA A 122 0.39 -19.45 19.92
C ALA A 122 -0.28 -18.19 20.45
N ASN A 123 -0.14 -17.94 21.75
CA ASN A 123 -0.60 -16.73 22.42
C ASN A 123 0.49 -15.66 22.32
N LEU A 124 0.26 -14.65 21.48
CA LEU A 124 1.14 -13.50 21.31
C LEU A 124 0.62 -12.32 22.15
N SER A 125 1.50 -11.66 22.89
CA SER A 125 1.17 -10.43 23.58
C SER A 125 2.23 -9.35 23.38
N TYR A 126 1.76 -8.11 23.25
CA TYR A 126 2.60 -6.93 23.11
C TYR A 126 1.92 -5.75 23.78
N LYS A 127 2.52 -5.21 24.84
CA LYS A 127 1.92 -4.19 25.71
C LYS A 127 0.52 -4.64 26.19
N ARG A 128 -0.54 -3.88 25.87
CA ARG A 128 -1.94 -4.22 26.23
C ARG A 128 -2.65 -5.09 25.19
N LYS A 129 -1.99 -5.47 24.09
CA LYS A 129 -2.58 -6.25 23.00
C LYS A 129 -2.33 -7.74 23.24
N LYS A 130 -3.37 -8.55 23.08
CA LYS A 130 -3.30 -10.02 23.10
C LYS A 130 -3.90 -10.56 21.81
N LEU A 131 -3.27 -11.60 21.29
CA LEU A 131 -3.64 -12.24 20.05
C LEU A 131 -3.43 -13.74 20.20
N ILE A 132 -4.42 -14.52 19.79
CA ILE A 132 -4.28 -15.97 19.68
C ILE A 132 -4.12 -16.26 18.19
N PHE A 133 -2.95 -16.78 17.84
CA PHE A 133 -2.60 -17.31 16.53
C PHE A 133 -2.97 -18.79 16.50
N GLU A 134 -3.76 -19.21 15.51
CA GLU A 134 -4.10 -20.62 15.29
C GLU A 134 -3.91 -20.95 13.82
N ALA A 135 -3.13 -21.98 13.51
CA ALA A 135 -2.92 -22.44 12.13
C ALA A 135 -3.00 -23.97 12.08
N ASP A 136 -3.41 -24.51 10.93
CA ASP A 136 -3.27 -25.95 10.68
C ASP A 136 -1.80 -26.33 10.83
N TYR A 137 -1.54 -27.45 11.50
CA TYR A 137 -0.20 -27.92 11.78
C TYR A 137 0.43 -28.48 10.51
N ASP A 138 1.33 -27.70 9.92
CA ASP A 138 2.23 -28.10 8.85
C ASP A 138 3.67 -27.59 9.13
N ASP A 139 4.62 -28.00 8.29
CA ASP A 139 6.03 -27.61 8.43
C ASP A 139 6.24 -26.08 8.34
N THR A 140 5.34 -25.38 7.66
CA THR A 140 5.41 -23.93 7.47
C THR A 140 4.99 -23.19 8.74
N ALA A 141 3.87 -23.58 9.33
CA ALA A 141 3.34 -23.03 10.57
C ALA A 141 4.24 -23.35 11.77
N ASP A 142 4.75 -24.58 11.88
CA ASP A 142 5.69 -24.98 12.94
C ASP A 142 7.00 -24.18 12.87
N ARG A 143 7.57 -24.01 11.66
CA ARG A 143 8.78 -23.20 11.46
C ARG A 143 8.54 -21.72 11.72
N PHE A 144 7.41 -21.17 11.28
CA PHE A 144 7.04 -19.77 11.51
C PHE A 144 6.98 -19.44 13.00
N VAL A 145 6.30 -20.27 13.79
CA VAL A 145 6.18 -20.09 15.25
C VAL A 145 7.55 -20.24 15.93
N LYS A 146 8.41 -21.16 15.48
CA LYS A 146 9.80 -21.30 15.96
C LYS A 146 10.66 -20.08 15.69
N GLU A 147 10.56 -19.47 14.50
CA GLU A 147 11.30 -18.24 14.17
C GLU A 147 10.83 -17.04 15.00
N ILE A 148 9.52 -16.92 15.30
CA ILE A 148 9.03 -15.90 16.24
C ILE A 148 9.64 -16.10 17.63
N SER A 149 9.64 -17.35 18.14
CA SER A 149 10.25 -17.67 19.44
C SER A 149 11.75 -17.37 19.47
N LYS A 150 12.47 -17.72 18.41
CA LYS A 150 13.90 -17.42 18.28
C LYS A 150 14.17 -15.91 18.24
N ALA A 151 13.37 -15.15 17.50
CA ALA A 151 13.45 -13.69 17.48
C ALA A 151 13.19 -13.08 18.86
N PHE A 152 12.24 -13.64 19.61
CA PHE A 152 11.93 -13.21 20.97
C PHE A 152 13.04 -13.54 21.97
N GLU A 153 13.64 -14.74 21.94
CA GLU A 153 14.78 -15.03 22.79
C GLU A 153 15.97 -14.12 22.47
N ASN A 154 16.26 -13.90 21.19
CA ASN A 154 17.34 -13.02 20.75
C ASN A 154 17.12 -11.54 21.15
N SER A 155 15.87 -11.10 21.33
CA SER A 155 15.58 -9.73 21.74
C SER A 155 15.89 -9.47 23.22
N LYS A 156 15.89 -10.52 24.07
CA LYS A 156 16.21 -10.41 25.51
C LYS A 156 17.68 -10.09 25.80
N TYR A 157 18.58 -10.44 24.88
CA TYR A 157 20.03 -10.29 25.06
C TYR A 157 20.60 -9.01 24.43
N ARG A 158 19.76 -8.14 23.88
CA ARG A 158 20.19 -6.87 23.29
C ARG A 158 20.30 -5.77 24.35
N ASN A 159 21.53 -5.37 24.65
CA ASN A 159 21.86 -4.16 25.42
C ASN A 159 22.02 -2.94 24.49
N THR A 160 21.02 -2.66 23.65
CA THR A 160 21.00 -1.44 22.81
C THR A 160 20.05 -0.40 23.41
N PRO A 161 20.41 0.89 23.48
CA PRO A 161 19.46 1.95 23.79
C PRO A 161 18.34 1.90 22.74
N ALA A 162 17.09 2.03 23.21
CA ALA A 162 15.87 1.83 22.44
C ALA A 162 15.94 2.35 21.00
N SER A 163 16.11 1.44 20.03
CA SER A 163 15.34 1.55 18.80
C SER A 163 13.89 1.49 19.24
N ASP A 164 13.16 2.59 19.15
CA ASP A 164 11.72 2.61 19.40
C ASP A 164 10.92 1.80 18.35
N TYR A 165 11.59 0.89 17.61
CA TYR A 165 11.07 0.19 16.45
C TYR A 165 10.51 1.18 15.41
N LEU A 166 11.16 2.35 15.28
CA LEU A 166 10.75 3.44 14.38
C LEU A 166 10.69 2.97 12.92
N TRP A 167 11.49 1.98 12.52
CA TRP A 167 11.43 1.37 11.17
C TRP A 167 10.08 0.71 10.87
N VAL A 168 9.34 0.27 11.90
CA VAL A 168 7.99 -0.30 11.77
C VAL A 168 6.97 0.76 11.34
N GLU A 169 7.30 2.04 11.47
CA GLU A 169 6.46 3.16 11.02
C GLU A 169 6.38 3.27 9.50
N VAL A 170 7.31 2.69 8.75
CA VAL A 170 7.24 2.69 7.28
C VAL A 170 6.00 1.94 6.77
N TYR A 171 5.53 0.94 7.53
CA TYR A 171 4.29 0.21 7.23
C TYR A 171 3.01 1.01 7.55
N LYS A 172 3.15 2.26 8.00
CA LYS A 172 2.05 3.15 8.40
C LYS A 172 1.61 4.10 7.26
N ASN A 173 2.50 4.43 6.32
CA ASN A 173 2.25 5.38 5.23
C ASN A 173 2.95 4.88 3.95
N ASN A 174 2.25 4.17 3.06
CA ASN A 174 2.87 3.67 1.82
C ASN A 174 2.97 4.73 0.71
N SER A 175 3.19 6.00 1.07
CA SER A 175 3.34 7.10 0.11
C SER A 175 4.47 8.03 0.55
N LYS A 176 5.45 8.24 -0.35
CA LYS A 176 6.65 9.10 -0.26
C LYS A 176 7.96 8.46 0.21
N PHE A 177 8.37 7.37 -0.44
CA PHE A 177 9.80 7.09 -0.53
C PHE A 177 10.21 7.09 -2.00
N PHE A 178 11.23 7.91 -2.27
CA PHE A 178 11.95 8.13 -3.54
C PHE A 178 11.30 9.10 -4.54
N LEU A 179 11.54 10.40 -4.32
CA LEU A 179 11.64 11.38 -5.40
C LEU A 179 13.13 11.65 -5.64
N ASP A 180 13.62 11.22 -6.80
CA ASP A 180 14.59 11.96 -7.62
C ASP A 180 14.63 11.29 -9.00
N VAL A 181 13.99 11.93 -10.00
CA VAL A 181 14.42 12.15 -11.40
C VAL A 181 13.34 13.02 -12.09
N ASN A 182 13.80 13.90 -12.99
CA ASN A 182 13.17 15.02 -13.71
C ASN A 182 11.68 14.89 -14.15
N PRO A 183 10.92 16.01 -14.10
CA PRO A 183 9.49 16.09 -14.44
C PRO A 183 9.19 16.47 -15.90
N GLU A 184 10.02 16.09 -16.87
CA GLU A 184 9.75 16.38 -18.29
C GLU A 184 9.60 15.06 -19.06
N ASP A 185 8.41 14.47 -19.01
CA ASP A 185 7.79 13.67 -20.09
C ASP A 185 6.33 13.32 -19.72
N GLU A 186 5.46 13.27 -20.73
CA GLU A 186 4.04 13.62 -20.76
C GLU A 186 3.01 12.65 -20.12
N ASP A 187 1.85 13.27 -19.86
CA ASP A 187 0.43 12.88 -19.96
C ASP A 187 -0.22 11.69 -19.21
N ASP A 188 -1.15 12.12 -18.35
CA ASP A 188 -2.48 11.61 -17.97
C ASP A 188 -2.76 10.10 -18.08
N LEU A 189 -2.56 9.39 -16.97
CA LEU A 189 -3.28 8.16 -16.52
C LEU A 189 -2.81 7.79 -15.08
N GLY A 190 -3.71 7.85 -14.09
CA GLY A 190 -3.66 7.23 -12.75
C GLY A 190 -2.32 7.10 -12.01
N GLU A 191 -2.00 8.07 -11.13
CA GLU A 191 -0.72 8.16 -10.38
C GLU A 191 -0.32 6.93 -9.53
N GLU A 192 -1.27 6.11 -9.05
CA GLU A 192 -0.95 4.99 -8.13
C GLU A 192 -0.38 3.74 -8.84
N ASN A 193 -0.84 3.41 -10.05
CA ASN A 193 -0.35 2.24 -10.80
C ASN A 193 1.02 2.50 -11.45
N LYS A 194 1.28 3.75 -11.85
CA LYS A 194 2.55 4.16 -12.48
C LYS A 194 3.73 4.01 -11.51
N ALA A 195 3.55 4.41 -10.25
CA ALA A 195 4.59 4.30 -9.22
C ALA A 195 4.94 2.83 -8.87
N SER A 196 3.96 1.93 -8.83
CA SER A 196 4.20 0.49 -8.55
C SER A 196 4.98 -0.17 -9.68
N ARG A 197 4.64 0.14 -10.92
CA ARG A 197 5.30 -0.39 -12.11
C ARG A 197 6.73 0.11 -12.23
N GLU A 198 6.96 1.40 -12.06
CA GLU A 198 8.30 1.98 -12.07
C GLU A 198 9.21 1.39 -10.98
N CYS A 199 8.66 1.14 -9.78
CA CYS A 199 9.39 0.49 -8.69
C CYS A 199 9.81 -0.94 -9.06
N MET A 200 8.90 -1.72 -9.63
CA MET A 200 9.17 -3.10 -10.04
C MET A 200 10.23 -3.15 -11.15
N VAL A 201 10.16 -2.26 -12.14
CA VAL A 201 11.16 -2.15 -13.19
C VAL A 201 12.52 -1.76 -12.60
N LYS A 202 12.58 -0.80 -11.68
CA LYS A 202 13.84 -0.43 -11.00
C LYS A 202 14.47 -1.61 -10.27
N CYS A 203 13.68 -2.40 -9.54
CA CYS A 203 14.15 -3.59 -8.84
C CYS A 203 14.71 -4.65 -9.81
N LEU A 204 13.96 -4.99 -10.87
CA LEU A 204 14.39 -5.96 -11.88
C LEU A 204 15.64 -5.48 -12.66
N MET A 205 15.75 -4.18 -12.90
CA MET A 205 16.95 -3.57 -13.50
C MET A 205 18.16 -3.69 -12.57
N GLN A 206 18.00 -3.56 -11.25
CA GLN A 206 19.10 -3.77 -10.30
C GLN A 206 19.54 -5.23 -10.25
N GLU A 207 18.61 -6.19 -10.28
CA GLU A 207 18.94 -7.62 -10.31
C GLU A 207 19.73 -8.03 -11.57
N ARG A 208 19.53 -7.31 -12.68
CA ARG A 208 20.21 -7.53 -13.96
C ARG A 208 21.35 -6.55 -14.23
N GLU A 209 21.84 -5.84 -13.21
CA GLU A 209 22.88 -4.81 -13.36
C GLU A 209 24.16 -5.34 -14.03
N ASP A 210 24.53 -6.58 -13.73
CA ASP A 210 25.70 -7.24 -14.31
C ASP A 210 25.60 -7.43 -15.83
N GLU A 211 24.39 -7.46 -16.41
CA GLU A 211 24.20 -7.65 -17.85
C GLU A 211 24.46 -6.37 -18.67
N PHE A 212 24.29 -5.21 -18.04
CA PHE A 212 24.50 -3.90 -18.68
C PHE A 212 25.62 -3.08 -18.04
N THR A 213 26.45 -3.68 -17.18
CA THR A 213 27.65 -3.03 -16.66
C THR A 213 28.90 -3.75 -17.14
N VAL A 214 29.98 -2.99 -17.31
CA VAL A 214 31.31 -3.51 -17.65
C VAL A 214 32.30 -2.97 -16.63
N LEU A 215 33.23 -3.83 -16.21
CA LEU A 215 34.28 -3.45 -15.28
C LEU A 215 35.40 -2.72 -16.04
N ASN A 216 35.60 -1.44 -15.74
CA ASN A 216 36.70 -0.64 -16.27
C ASN A 216 37.70 -0.32 -15.16
N GLU A 217 39.00 -0.35 -15.46
CA GLU A 217 40.04 -0.04 -14.49
C GLU A 217 40.22 1.47 -14.34
N PHE A 218 40.18 1.95 -13.09
CA PHE A 218 40.43 3.34 -12.71
C PHE A 218 41.64 3.42 -11.77
N ARG A 219 42.44 4.48 -11.90
CA ARG A 219 43.57 4.75 -11.02
C ARG A 219 43.12 5.58 -9.82
N ILE A 220 43.15 4.99 -8.63
CA ILE A 220 42.77 5.66 -7.39
C ILE A 220 44.02 5.93 -6.56
N PHE A 221 44.34 7.21 -6.36
CA PHE A 221 45.43 7.67 -5.51
C PHE A 221 44.90 7.99 -4.10
N THR A 222 45.59 7.48 -3.09
CA THR A 222 45.32 7.80 -1.69
C THR A 222 46.60 8.29 -1.02
N GLY A 223 46.57 9.50 -0.46
CA GLY A 223 47.69 10.08 0.29
C GLY A 223 47.32 10.32 1.76
N THR A 224 48.25 10.13 2.67
CA THR A 224 48.12 10.55 4.08
C THR A 224 49.35 11.26 4.59
N TRP A 225 49.17 12.33 5.38
CA TRP A 225 50.27 13.01 6.05
C TRP A 225 49.84 13.72 7.35
N ASN A 226 50.46 13.34 8.48
CA ASN A 226 50.42 14.15 9.70
C ASN A 226 51.37 15.35 9.55
N VAL A 227 50.84 16.56 9.53
CA VAL A 227 51.61 17.79 9.20
C VAL A 227 52.06 18.57 10.44
N ASN A 228 51.72 18.11 11.65
CA ASN A 228 52.18 18.70 12.92
C ASN A 228 51.97 20.24 13.01
N GLY A 229 50.84 20.74 12.52
CA GLY A 229 50.47 22.15 12.51
C GLY A 229 51.27 23.05 11.55
N MET A 230 52.10 22.46 10.70
CA MET A 230 53.03 23.18 9.84
C MET A 230 52.37 23.71 8.56
N ALA A 231 52.95 24.77 8.01
CA ALA A 231 52.55 25.32 6.71
C ALA A 231 52.94 24.36 5.57
N PRO A 232 52.18 24.32 4.46
CA PRO A 232 52.57 23.52 3.31
C PRO A 232 53.91 24.00 2.71
N PRO A 233 54.72 23.09 2.13
CA PRO A 233 55.91 23.45 1.36
C PRO A 233 55.51 24.12 0.03
N GLU A 234 56.49 24.63 -0.73
CA GLU A 234 56.22 25.32 -2.01
C GLU A 234 55.44 24.44 -3.01
N SER A 235 55.78 23.15 -3.07
CA SER A 235 55.18 22.16 -3.97
C SER A 235 55.03 20.80 -3.28
N LEU A 236 53.94 20.10 -3.62
CA LEU A 236 53.67 18.71 -3.21
C LEU A 236 53.83 17.72 -4.37
N SER A 237 54.32 18.15 -5.56
CA SER A 237 54.31 17.34 -6.77
C SER A 237 55.17 16.07 -6.66
N GLU A 238 56.28 16.11 -5.90
CA GLU A 238 57.09 14.91 -5.64
C GLU A 238 56.34 13.84 -4.83
N TRP A 239 55.29 14.21 -4.10
CA TRP A 239 54.41 13.28 -3.41
C TRP A 239 53.20 12.91 -4.27
N LEU A 240 52.51 13.89 -4.85
CA LEU A 240 51.23 13.65 -5.51
C LEU A 240 51.33 13.17 -6.97
N ALA A 241 52.48 13.32 -7.62
CA ALA A 241 52.66 13.03 -9.05
C ALA A 241 53.85 12.10 -9.37
N SER A 242 54.42 11.42 -8.36
CA SER A 242 55.65 10.63 -8.52
C SER A 242 55.44 9.13 -8.76
N SER A 243 54.24 8.59 -8.50
CA SER A 243 53.97 7.16 -8.64
C SER A 243 53.95 6.69 -10.10
N ALA A 244 53.41 7.51 -11.02
CA ALA A 244 53.38 7.25 -12.45
C ALA A 244 53.48 8.54 -13.27
N PRO A 245 54.68 8.94 -13.73
CA PRO A 245 54.92 10.24 -14.40
C PRO A 245 54.12 10.49 -15.70
N ASN A 246 53.57 9.43 -16.29
CA ASN A 246 52.86 9.49 -17.57
C ASN A 246 51.37 9.18 -17.47
N GLU A 247 50.90 8.71 -16.32
CA GLU A 247 49.52 8.23 -16.16
C GLU A 247 48.89 8.93 -14.96
N PRO A 248 48.10 9.99 -15.17
CA PRO A 248 47.41 10.68 -14.09
C PRO A 248 46.43 9.73 -13.38
N PRO A 249 46.29 9.82 -12.04
CA PRO A 249 45.20 9.16 -11.33
C PRO A 249 43.85 9.69 -11.78
N ASP A 250 42.83 8.84 -11.85
CA ASP A 250 41.45 9.24 -12.14
C ASP A 250 40.78 9.84 -10.89
N VAL A 251 41.17 9.38 -9.70
CA VAL A 251 40.67 9.85 -8.40
C VAL A 251 41.84 10.10 -7.46
N TYR A 252 41.81 11.23 -6.75
CA TYR A 252 42.68 11.53 -5.61
C TYR A 252 41.86 11.59 -4.33
N ALA A 253 42.29 10.90 -3.29
CA ALA A 253 41.86 11.11 -1.92
C ALA A 253 43.08 11.47 -1.07
N ILE A 254 43.06 12.63 -0.42
CA ILE A 254 44.22 13.14 0.32
C ILE A 254 43.78 13.46 1.74
N GLY A 255 44.35 12.73 2.70
CA GLY A 255 44.11 12.86 4.12
C GLY A 255 45.25 13.59 4.84
N PHE A 256 44.91 14.55 5.69
CA PHE A 256 45.85 15.20 6.59
C PHE A 256 45.44 15.01 8.04
N GLN A 257 46.42 14.97 8.94
CA GLN A 257 46.23 14.97 10.39
C GLN A 257 47.06 16.09 11.02
N GLU A 258 46.62 16.58 12.18
CA GLU A 258 47.23 17.74 12.86
C GLU A 258 47.38 18.97 11.95
N LEU A 259 46.42 19.20 11.05
CA LEU A 259 46.44 20.32 10.11
C LEU A 259 46.59 21.68 10.81
N ASP A 260 45.91 21.83 11.95
CA ASP A 260 45.91 23.03 12.75
C ASP A 260 45.87 22.65 14.24
N LEU A 261 46.94 23.02 14.95
CA LEU A 261 47.13 22.78 16.39
C LEU A 261 46.76 24.01 17.24
N SER A 262 46.30 25.10 16.61
CA SER A 262 45.86 26.31 17.30
C SER A 262 44.62 26.03 18.17
N LYS A 263 44.46 26.79 19.26
CA LYS A 263 43.30 26.65 20.16
C LYS A 263 42.00 27.06 19.45
N GLU A 264 42.12 27.97 18.49
CA GLU A 264 41.05 28.49 17.66
C GLU A 264 40.44 27.40 16.78
N ALA A 265 41.24 26.46 16.26
CA ALA A 265 40.76 25.33 15.47
C ALA A 265 39.89 24.32 16.27
N PHE A 266 39.94 24.37 17.61
CA PHE A 266 39.05 23.60 18.49
C PHE A 266 37.70 24.29 18.72
N VAL A 267 37.59 25.59 18.42
CA VAL A 267 36.41 26.42 18.74
C VAL A 267 35.69 26.92 17.49
N PHE A 268 36.43 27.20 16.40
CA PHE A 268 35.92 27.80 15.17
C PHE A 268 35.96 26.82 13.99
N ALA A 269 34.94 26.90 13.13
CA ALA A 269 34.79 26.05 11.95
C ALA A 269 35.64 26.49 10.75
N ASP A 270 36.28 27.67 10.79
CA ASP A 270 37.18 28.16 9.75
C ASP A 270 38.64 28.05 10.19
N SER A 271 39.49 27.44 9.35
CA SER A 271 40.95 27.41 9.55
C SER A 271 41.66 27.96 8.30
N PRO A 272 42.56 28.96 8.43
CA PRO A 272 43.41 29.41 7.32
C PRO A 272 44.27 28.27 6.75
N ARG A 273 44.71 27.33 7.60
CA ARG A 273 45.53 26.18 7.19
C ARG A 273 44.80 25.27 6.20
N GLU A 274 43.49 25.09 6.38
CA GLU A 274 42.66 24.35 5.43
C GLU A 274 42.79 24.92 4.01
N LYS A 275 42.64 26.24 3.88
CA LYS A 275 42.71 26.92 2.58
C LYS A 275 44.11 26.86 1.96
N GLU A 276 45.15 27.05 2.77
CA GLU A 276 46.55 26.97 2.32
C GLU A 276 46.89 25.58 1.78
N TRP A 277 46.59 24.53 2.56
CA TRP A 277 46.87 23.15 2.18
C TRP A 277 46.03 22.71 0.98
N LEU A 278 44.74 23.06 0.94
CA LEU A 278 43.87 22.72 -0.18
C LEU A 278 44.33 23.38 -1.49
N LEU A 279 44.76 24.65 -1.44
CA LEU A 279 45.32 25.34 -2.58
C LEU A 279 46.59 24.63 -3.07
N LYS A 280 47.51 24.31 -2.15
CA LYS A 280 48.78 23.65 -2.49
C LYS A 280 48.60 22.25 -3.05
N VAL A 281 47.61 21.50 -2.57
CA VAL A 281 47.19 20.24 -3.17
C VAL A 281 46.74 20.46 -4.61
N LYS A 282 45.81 21.38 -4.86
CA LYS A 282 45.28 21.68 -6.21
C LYS A 282 46.38 22.06 -7.20
N GLU A 283 47.34 22.87 -6.78
CA GLU A 283 48.48 23.30 -7.60
C GLU A 283 49.46 22.15 -7.90
N SER A 284 49.48 21.10 -7.08
CA SER A 284 50.47 20.03 -7.12
C SER A 284 49.93 18.68 -7.63
N LEU A 285 48.64 18.59 -7.98
CA LEU A 285 48.06 17.39 -8.62
C LEU A 285 48.77 17.08 -9.95
N HIS A 286 48.60 15.86 -10.45
CA HIS A 286 49.34 15.40 -11.63
C HIS A 286 49.17 16.35 -12.84
N PRO A 287 50.27 16.87 -13.43
CA PRO A 287 50.22 17.95 -14.42
C PRO A 287 49.56 17.57 -15.75
N LYS A 288 49.43 16.27 -16.03
CA LYS A 288 48.74 15.75 -17.23
C LYS A 288 47.24 15.50 -17.02
N GLY A 289 46.72 15.69 -15.81
CA GLY A 289 45.30 15.55 -15.49
C GLY A 289 44.67 16.91 -15.15
N ARG A 290 43.35 17.03 -15.36
CA ARG A 290 42.57 18.17 -14.88
C ARG A 290 41.56 17.65 -13.86
N TYR A 291 41.52 18.28 -12.69
CA TYR A 291 40.80 17.73 -11.55
C TYR A 291 39.74 18.70 -11.03
N LYS A 292 38.59 18.14 -10.67
CA LYS A 292 37.53 18.82 -9.95
C LYS A 292 37.52 18.34 -8.50
N GLU A 293 37.47 19.28 -7.57
CA GLU A 293 37.22 18.96 -6.16
C GLU A 293 35.77 18.47 -6.02
N ILE A 294 35.60 17.25 -5.52
CA ILE A 294 34.27 16.65 -5.29
C ILE A 294 33.79 16.99 -3.89
N LYS A 295 34.65 16.78 -2.89
CA LYS A 295 34.30 17.06 -1.49
C LYS A 295 35.55 17.22 -0.63
N THR A 296 35.50 18.17 0.29
CA THR A 296 36.44 18.30 1.41
C THR A 296 35.65 18.25 2.71
N VAL A 297 36.18 17.54 3.70
CA VAL A 297 35.62 17.43 5.05
C VAL A 297 36.73 17.61 6.09
N ARG A 298 36.45 18.33 7.17
CA ARG A 298 37.40 18.60 8.24
C ARG A 298 36.78 18.40 9.61
N LEU A 299 37.57 17.83 10.53
CA LEU A 299 37.28 17.74 11.96
C LEU A 299 38.55 18.14 12.75
N ILE A 300 38.54 19.36 13.29
CA ILE A 300 39.69 19.99 13.97
C ILE A 300 40.93 19.91 13.06
N GLY A 301 41.90 19.04 13.39
CA GLY A 301 43.14 18.86 12.61
C GLY A 301 43.10 17.72 11.59
N MET A 302 41.99 16.97 11.46
CA MET A 302 41.83 15.94 10.43
C MET A 302 41.12 16.54 9.22
N MET A 303 41.68 16.36 8.03
CA MET A 303 41.07 16.82 6.77
C MET A 303 41.12 15.72 5.73
N LEU A 304 40.07 15.54 4.94
CA LEU A 304 40.04 14.66 3.77
C LEU A 304 39.48 15.42 2.58
N SER A 305 40.23 15.45 1.49
CA SER A 305 39.83 16.07 0.23
C SER A 305 39.86 15.05 -0.89
N VAL A 306 38.75 14.95 -1.62
CA VAL A 306 38.58 14.03 -2.77
C VAL A 306 38.45 14.84 -4.06
N PHE A 307 39.28 14.50 -5.03
CA PHE A 307 39.28 15.07 -6.38
C PHE A 307 39.08 13.98 -7.41
N VAL A 308 38.39 14.30 -8.49
CA VAL A 308 38.15 13.39 -9.61
C VAL A 308 38.54 14.10 -10.89
N GLU A 309 39.15 13.37 -11.82
CA GLU A 309 39.48 13.91 -13.13
C GLU A 309 38.22 14.43 -13.85
N GLU A 310 38.33 15.57 -14.51
CA GLU A 310 37.18 16.32 -15.05
C GLU A 310 36.29 15.49 -15.98
N LYS A 311 36.90 14.57 -16.75
CA LYS A 311 36.19 13.64 -17.65
C LYS A 311 35.23 12.68 -16.91
N HIS A 312 35.49 12.40 -15.64
CA HIS A 312 34.71 11.49 -14.81
C HIS A 312 33.70 12.20 -13.91
N ALA A 313 33.86 13.52 -13.70
CA ALA A 313 32.99 14.31 -12.84
C ALA A 313 31.47 14.21 -13.15
N PRO A 314 31.01 14.08 -14.42
CA PRO A 314 29.60 13.88 -14.73
C PRO A 314 29.02 12.54 -14.23
N PHE A 315 29.88 11.56 -13.95
CA PHE A 315 29.49 10.22 -13.50
C PHE A 315 29.62 10.02 -11.99
N VAL A 316 29.92 11.10 -11.26
CA VAL A 316 29.96 11.11 -9.79
C VAL A 316 28.57 11.49 -9.26
N ALA A 317 27.99 10.62 -8.45
CA ALA A 317 26.67 10.80 -7.84
C ALA A 317 26.69 10.54 -6.33
N ASN A 318 25.61 10.92 -5.65
CA ASN A 318 25.34 10.61 -4.24
C ASN A 318 26.52 10.94 -3.29
N VAL A 319 27.16 12.09 -3.50
CA VAL A 319 28.31 12.52 -2.70
C VAL A 319 27.86 12.96 -1.31
N ASP A 320 28.43 12.36 -0.26
CA ASP A 320 28.17 12.76 1.12
C ASP A 320 29.45 12.68 1.96
N CYS A 321 29.51 13.39 3.08
CA CYS A 321 30.63 13.34 4.01
C CYS A 321 30.15 13.45 5.45
N ASN A 322 30.89 12.82 6.37
CA ASN A 322 30.65 13.00 7.80
C ASN A 322 31.95 12.88 8.60
N SER A 323 31.90 13.21 9.88
CA SER A 323 33.03 13.17 10.79
C SER A 323 32.62 12.62 12.16
N LEU A 324 33.53 11.93 12.83
CA LEU A 324 33.33 11.40 14.17
C LEU A 324 34.56 11.69 15.04
N GLY A 325 34.37 12.36 16.17
CA GLY A 325 35.39 12.55 17.19
C GLY A 325 35.44 11.38 18.18
N THR A 326 36.64 10.88 18.47
CA THR A 326 36.90 9.81 19.46
C THR A 326 37.92 10.22 20.52
N GLY A 327 38.28 11.51 20.58
CA GLY A 327 39.30 12.05 21.46
C GLY A 327 38.86 12.19 22.92
N ILE A 328 39.04 13.37 23.52
CA ILE A 328 38.71 13.60 24.94
C ILE A 328 37.25 13.21 25.22
N LEU A 329 37.03 12.43 26.28
CA LEU A 329 35.74 11.80 26.66
C LEU A 329 35.12 10.88 25.59
N GLY A 330 35.89 10.45 24.58
CA GLY A 330 35.39 9.67 23.45
C GLY A 330 34.48 10.47 22.51
N MET A 331 34.50 11.81 22.58
CA MET A 331 33.59 12.67 21.82
C MET A 331 34.28 13.86 21.13
N MET A 332 35.42 14.36 21.66
CA MET A 332 36.10 15.50 21.04
C MET A 332 36.83 15.12 19.74
N GLY A 333 36.88 16.06 18.80
CA GLY A 333 37.41 15.85 17.45
C GLY A 333 38.94 15.87 17.32
N ASN A 334 39.69 15.86 18.42
CA ASN A 334 41.17 15.89 18.39
C ASN A 334 41.79 14.54 17.99
N LYS A 335 40.98 13.47 18.06
CA LYS A 335 41.19 12.14 17.51
C LYS A 335 39.86 11.67 16.91
N GLY A 336 39.89 10.73 15.99
CA GLY A 336 38.69 10.20 15.34
C GLY A 336 38.89 9.97 13.86
N GLY A 337 37.85 10.24 13.07
CA GLY A 337 37.90 10.08 11.63
C GLY A 337 36.91 10.96 10.86
N VAL A 338 37.27 11.26 9.63
CA VAL A 338 36.43 11.94 8.64
C VAL A 338 36.26 11.02 7.43
N GLY A 339 35.07 11.00 6.85
CA GLY A 339 34.76 10.15 5.71
C GLY A 339 34.09 10.92 4.58
N VAL A 340 34.41 10.55 3.34
CA VAL A 340 33.73 11.01 2.12
C VAL A 340 33.28 9.77 1.36
N ARG A 341 32.00 9.74 0.98
CA ARG A 341 31.45 8.73 0.09
C ARG A 341 30.96 9.34 -1.20
N LEU A 342 31.02 8.56 -2.26
CA LEU A 342 30.48 8.90 -3.58
C LEU A 342 30.18 7.62 -4.35
N ASP A 343 29.28 7.71 -5.32
CA ASP A 343 29.12 6.68 -6.34
C ASP A 343 29.83 7.18 -7.61
N LEU A 344 30.78 6.39 -8.11
CA LEU A 344 31.46 6.64 -9.38
C LEU A 344 30.94 5.61 -10.37
N HIS A 345 30.20 6.07 -11.38
CA HIS A 345 29.35 5.21 -12.19
C HIS A 345 28.44 4.33 -11.30
N SER A 346 28.43 3.01 -11.50
CA SER A 346 27.65 2.04 -10.72
C SER A 346 28.39 1.49 -9.51
N THR A 347 29.50 2.09 -9.07
CA THR A 347 30.32 1.59 -7.94
C THR A 347 30.32 2.58 -6.79
N SER A 348 29.95 2.12 -5.59
CA SER A 348 29.95 2.94 -4.38
C SER A 348 31.30 2.89 -3.68
N ILE A 349 31.92 4.07 -3.48
CA ILE A 349 33.26 4.23 -2.92
C ILE A 349 33.21 5.05 -1.63
N CYS A 350 33.96 4.64 -0.62
CA CYS A 350 34.13 5.36 0.64
C CYS A 350 35.62 5.57 0.96
N PHE A 351 35.99 6.82 1.20
CA PHE A 351 37.32 7.21 1.67
C PHE A 351 37.21 7.62 3.14
N VAL A 352 38.10 7.10 3.99
CA VAL A 352 38.16 7.43 5.41
C VAL A 352 39.56 7.89 5.76
N ASN A 353 39.67 9.07 6.36
CA ASN A 353 40.90 9.54 6.99
C ASN A 353 40.73 9.51 8.52
N CYS A 354 41.70 8.97 9.25
CA CYS A 354 41.67 8.93 10.71
C CYS A 354 42.93 9.48 11.39
N HIS A 355 42.75 9.81 12.66
CA HIS A 355 43.83 10.09 13.60
C HIS A 355 43.49 9.39 14.93
N LEU A 356 44.10 8.23 15.16
CA LEU A 356 43.78 7.36 16.30
C LEU A 356 44.64 7.69 17.54
N ALA A 357 44.26 7.16 18.70
CA ALA A 357 44.96 7.40 19.97
C ALA A 357 46.48 7.15 19.89
N ALA A 358 47.24 8.12 20.41
CA ALA A 358 48.71 8.09 20.47
C ALA A 358 49.21 7.26 21.67
N HIS A 359 50.54 7.16 21.81
CA HIS A 359 51.27 6.37 22.83
C HIS A 359 51.33 4.86 22.54
N ALA A 360 52.46 4.22 22.84
CA ALA A 360 52.71 2.84 22.41
C ALA A 360 51.82 1.84 23.15
N GLU A 361 51.49 2.15 24.40
CA GLU A 361 50.71 1.35 25.34
C GLU A 361 49.22 1.34 25.02
N GLU A 362 48.71 2.36 24.32
CA GLU A 362 47.28 2.58 24.05
C GLU A 362 46.75 1.78 22.83
N ARG A 363 47.24 0.55 22.64
CA ARG A 363 46.87 -0.32 21.50
C ARG A 363 45.38 -0.63 21.50
N GLU A 364 44.84 -1.04 22.65
CA GLU A 364 43.42 -1.38 22.80
C GLU A 364 42.54 -0.14 22.58
N ARG A 365 43.01 1.05 22.95
CA ARG A 365 42.30 2.30 22.67
C ARG A 365 42.23 2.59 21.17
N ARG A 366 43.31 2.39 20.42
CA ARG A 366 43.28 2.50 18.94
C ARG A 366 42.31 1.53 18.30
N ASN A 367 42.26 0.29 18.82
CA ASN A 367 41.28 -0.69 18.35
C ASN A 367 39.84 -0.21 18.58
N GLN A 368 39.58 0.40 19.73
CA GLN A 368 38.28 0.98 20.06
C GLN A 368 37.95 2.17 19.15
N ASP A 369 38.90 3.09 18.92
CA ASP A 369 38.72 4.23 18.02
C ASP A 369 38.36 3.77 16.60
N PHE A 370 39.05 2.76 16.06
CA PHE A 370 38.70 2.15 14.77
C PHE A 370 37.28 1.61 14.76
N ASN A 371 36.89 0.83 15.78
CA ASN A 371 35.55 0.24 15.86
C ASN A 371 34.47 1.31 15.99
N ASP A 372 34.73 2.38 16.74
CA ASP A 372 33.83 3.52 16.88
C ASP A 372 33.62 4.22 15.53
N ILE A 373 34.70 4.53 14.80
CA ILE A 373 34.60 5.15 13.47
C ILE A 373 33.87 4.23 12.51
N ARG A 374 34.23 2.95 12.44
CA ARG A 374 33.61 1.98 11.53
C ARG A 374 32.11 1.83 11.74
N ASN A 375 31.66 1.83 13.00
CA ASN A 375 30.27 1.52 13.36
C ASN A 375 29.39 2.77 13.50
N LYS A 376 29.96 3.92 13.86
CA LYS A 376 29.20 5.15 14.16
C LYS A 376 29.29 6.21 13.07
N LEU A 377 30.28 6.16 12.18
CA LEU A 377 30.36 7.07 11.05
C LEU A 377 29.34 6.67 9.97
N SER A 378 28.29 7.48 9.81
CA SER A 378 27.20 7.28 8.84
C SER A 378 27.01 8.47 7.92
N PHE A 379 26.53 8.23 6.71
CA PHE A 379 26.25 9.24 5.69
C PHE A 379 24.73 9.44 5.60
N ASN A 380 24.26 10.61 6.00
CA ASN A 380 22.85 10.85 6.34
C ASN A 380 22.06 11.58 5.23
N GLN A 381 22.71 11.99 4.14
CA GLN A 381 22.00 12.58 3.00
C GLN A 381 21.16 11.55 2.24
N MET A 382 21.56 10.28 2.29
CA MET A 382 20.77 9.16 1.76
C MET A 382 19.81 8.59 2.81
N ARG A 383 18.67 8.08 2.36
CA ARG A 383 17.68 7.38 3.20
C ARG A 383 17.44 5.96 2.67
N PRO A 384 17.73 4.90 3.45
CA PRO A 384 18.35 4.93 4.78
C PRO A 384 19.80 5.44 4.75
N ALA A 385 20.29 5.91 5.91
CA ALA A 385 21.68 6.36 6.04
C ALA A 385 22.64 5.19 5.80
N LYS A 386 23.70 5.43 5.02
CA LYS A 386 24.68 4.40 4.67
C LYS A 386 25.89 4.50 5.61
N SER A 387 26.31 3.40 6.20
CA SER A 387 27.53 3.30 7.01
C SER A 387 28.77 3.12 6.12
N VAL A 388 29.96 3.28 6.71
CA VAL A 388 31.23 3.01 6.00
C VAL A 388 31.25 1.59 5.41
N SER A 389 30.80 0.60 6.17
CA SER A 389 30.90 -0.83 5.81
C SER A 389 29.96 -1.29 4.69
N GLU A 390 29.06 -0.44 4.18
CA GLU A 390 28.07 -0.79 3.15
C GLU A 390 28.51 -0.39 1.72
N HIS A 391 29.73 0.12 1.56
CA HIS A 391 30.27 0.51 0.26
C HIS A 391 31.00 -0.66 -0.42
N ASP A 392 30.95 -0.69 -1.77
CA ASP A 392 31.62 -1.69 -2.59
C ASP A 392 33.14 -1.65 -2.40
N GLN A 393 33.69 -0.44 -2.37
CA GLN A 393 35.11 -0.19 -2.19
C GLN A 393 35.33 0.82 -1.07
N ILE A 394 36.27 0.51 -0.17
CA ILE A 394 36.66 1.36 0.94
C ILE A 394 38.16 1.54 0.93
N TYR A 395 38.60 2.79 1.05
CA TYR A 395 40.00 3.16 1.22
C TYR A 395 40.13 3.90 2.55
N TRP A 396 40.92 3.33 3.46
CA TRP A 396 41.09 3.83 4.82
C TRP A 396 42.54 4.24 5.04
N MET A 397 42.77 5.53 5.20
CA MET A 397 44.08 6.12 5.41
C MET A 397 44.16 6.89 6.74
N GLY A 398 45.37 7.22 7.17
CA GLY A 398 45.55 8.17 8.26
C GLY A 398 46.75 7.90 9.14
N ASP A 399 46.88 8.71 10.19
CA ASP A 399 47.76 8.43 11.33
C ASP A 399 47.03 7.47 12.27
N MET A 400 47.25 6.18 12.04
CA MET A 400 46.69 5.11 12.85
C MET A 400 47.43 4.91 14.17
N ASN A 401 48.59 5.56 14.36
CA ASN A 401 49.36 5.59 15.59
C ASN A 401 49.78 4.23 16.18
N TYR A 402 49.63 3.11 15.47
CA TYR A 402 50.17 1.82 15.88
C TYR A 402 51.70 1.84 15.87
N ARG A 403 52.30 1.18 16.87
CA ARG A 403 53.75 1.21 17.11
C ARG A 403 54.39 -0.15 16.90
N LEU A 404 55.71 -0.18 16.90
CA LEU A 404 56.47 -1.42 16.96
C LEU A 404 56.54 -1.92 18.41
N GLN A 405 56.16 -3.17 18.65
CA GLN A 405 56.22 -3.80 19.97
C GLN A 405 57.56 -4.53 20.19
N ASP A 406 57.97 -4.64 21.45
CA ASP A 406 59.15 -5.39 21.88
C ASP A 406 60.43 -5.07 21.08
N THR A 407 60.68 -3.77 20.85
CA THR A 407 61.83 -3.30 20.08
C THR A 407 62.44 -2.02 20.66
N THR A 408 63.70 -1.75 20.32
CA THR A 408 64.44 -0.55 20.75
C THR A 408 64.73 0.36 19.57
N LYS A 409 64.93 1.66 19.82
CA LYS A 409 65.29 2.64 18.79
C LYS A 409 66.51 2.19 17.98
N GLN A 410 67.56 1.71 18.66
CA GLN A 410 68.78 1.20 18.03
C GLN A 410 68.53 0.01 17.09
N HIS A 411 67.66 -0.93 17.48
CA HIS A 411 67.31 -2.06 16.62
C HIS A 411 66.57 -1.60 15.37
N VAL A 412 65.63 -0.66 15.51
CA VAL A 412 64.88 -0.10 14.37
C VAL A 412 65.82 0.64 13.41
N GLU A 413 66.75 1.44 13.93
CA GLU A 413 67.76 2.13 13.13
C GLU A 413 68.66 1.15 12.37
N GLN A 414 69.11 0.07 13.03
CA GLN A 414 69.92 -0.96 12.40
C GLN A 414 69.17 -1.72 11.31
N ALA A 415 67.91 -2.10 11.57
CA ALA A 415 67.05 -2.74 10.57
C ALA A 415 66.82 -1.82 9.36
N CYS A 416 66.57 -0.52 9.59
CA CYS A 416 66.45 0.46 8.52
C CYS A 416 67.74 0.65 7.72
N ALA A 417 68.91 0.63 8.38
CA ALA A 417 70.21 0.72 7.71
C ALA A 417 70.49 -0.51 6.83
N ASN A 418 69.95 -1.67 7.21
CA ASN A 418 70.06 -2.93 6.47
C ASN A 418 68.93 -3.14 5.45
N ASN A 419 67.97 -2.20 5.33
CA ASN A 419 66.72 -2.35 4.58
C ASN A 419 65.89 -3.59 4.96
N ASP A 420 66.03 -4.06 6.21
CA ASP A 420 65.27 -5.18 6.76
C ASP A 420 63.92 -4.69 7.31
N PHE A 421 63.04 -4.24 6.42
CA PHE A 421 61.71 -3.76 6.81
C PHE A 421 60.77 -4.91 7.19
N SER A 422 61.03 -6.12 6.71
CA SER A 422 60.22 -7.30 7.02
C SER A 422 60.27 -7.68 8.50
N SER A 423 61.44 -7.61 9.15
CA SER A 423 61.54 -7.88 10.59
C SER A 423 60.84 -6.82 11.44
N LEU A 424 60.83 -5.56 10.99
CA LEU A 424 60.06 -4.49 11.63
C LEU A 424 58.55 -4.72 11.46
N TRP A 425 58.12 -5.15 10.27
CA TRP A 425 56.73 -5.43 9.96
C TRP A 425 56.14 -6.55 10.82
N GLU A 426 56.92 -7.56 11.21
CA GLU A 426 56.49 -8.64 12.12
C GLU A 426 56.22 -8.14 13.55
N ARG A 427 56.84 -7.02 13.94
CA ARG A 427 56.69 -6.39 15.25
C ARG A 427 55.65 -5.28 15.26
N ASP A 428 54.96 -5.05 14.15
CA ASP A 428 53.96 -4.00 14.01
C ASP A 428 52.66 -4.36 14.75
N GLN A 429 52.20 -3.45 15.62
CA GLN A 429 50.97 -3.67 16.37
C GLN A 429 49.73 -3.76 15.45
N LEU A 430 49.63 -2.96 14.38
CA LEU A 430 48.46 -3.02 13.48
C LEU A 430 48.37 -4.40 12.81
N ARG A 431 49.50 -4.88 12.27
CA ARG A 431 49.59 -6.22 11.68
C ARG A 431 49.21 -7.33 12.67
N ASP A 432 49.72 -7.28 13.90
CA ASP A 432 49.37 -8.25 14.96
C ASP A 432 47.86 -8.26 15.25
N GLN A 433 47.25 -7.08 15.38
CA GLN A 433 45.83 -6.96 15.68
C GLN A 433 44.93 -7.37 14.49
N GLN A 434 45.35 -7.12 13.26
CA GLN A 434 44.70 -7.65 12.04
C GLN A 434 44.81 -9.17 11.95
N ALA A 435 46.00 -9.73 12.20
CA ALA A 435 46.22 -11.19 12.19
C ALA A 435 45.35 -11.91 13.22
N LYS A 436 45.13 -11.28 14.38
CA LYS A 436 44.21 -11.75 15.43
C LYS A 436 42.72 -11.51 15.11
N ARG A 437 42.40 -10.88 13.96
CA ARG A 437 41.05 -10.53 13.51
C ARG A 437 40.26 -9.67 14.52
N ILE A 438 40.95 -8.78 15.24
CA ILE A 438 40.34 -7.87 16.22
C ILE A 438 39.83 -6.59 15.54
N ILE A 439 40.56 -6.13 14.54
CA ILE A 439 40.34 -4.87 13.83
C ILE A 439 40.62 -5.04 12.33
N PHE A 440 40.08 -4.12 11.51
CA PHE A 440 40.24 -4.11 10.05
C PHE A 440 39.96 -5.48 9.39
N ILE A 441 38.93 -6.20 9.87
CA ILE A 441 38.55 -7.51 9.32
C ILE A 441 38.11 -7.33 7.86
N GLY A 442 38.74 -8.09 6.96
CA GLY A 442 38.51 -8.05 5.52
C GLY A 442 39.20 -6.90 4.80
N PHE A 443 39.94 -6.03 5.51
CA PHE A 443 40.82 -5.06 4.87
C PHE A 443 42.17 -5.70 4.55
N GLU A 444 42.77 -5.21 3.48
CA GLU A 444 44.10 -5.56 3.02
C GLU A 444 45.05 -4.37 3.18
N GLU A 445 46.34 -4.68 3.31
CA GLU A 445 47.41 -3.70 3.34
C GLU A 445 48.63 -4.23 2.56
N GLY A 446 49.28 -3.33 1.82
CA GLY A 446 50.46 -3.65 1.05
C GLY A 446 51.70 -3.87 1.93
N PRO A 447 52.74 -4.54 1.40
CA PRO A 447 54.01 -4.67 2.11
C PRO A 447 54.67 -3.29 2.31
N LEU A 448 55.12 -3.02 3.54
CA LEU A 448 55.87 -1.80 3.86
C LEU A 448 57.34 -1.93 3.45
N ASN A 449 57.65 -1.50 2.24
CA ASN A 449 59.01 -1.51 1.68
C ASN A 449 59.72 -0.16 1.83
N PHE A 450 59.38 0.62 2.86
CA PHE A 450 59.91 1.94 3.14
C PHE A 450 60.17 2.09 4.65
N LYS A 451 60.94 3.10 5.07
CA LYS A 451 61.29 3.30 6.50
C LYS A 451 60.09 3.73 7.34
N PRO A 452 60.09 3.49 8.66
CA PRO A 452 59.11 4.08 9.57
C PRO A 452 58.94 5.59 9.35
N THR A 453 57.69 6.04 9.33
CA THR A 453 57.33 7.42 8.97
C THR A 453 57.32 8.36 10.15
N TYR A 454 57.41 7.83 11.37
CA TYR A 454 57.47 8.54 12.65
C TYR A 454 58.63 7.98 13.48
N LYS A 455 59.34 8.71 14.34
CA LYS A 455 59.32 10.16 14.58
C LYS A 455 60.63 10.78 14.15
N TYR A 456 60.57 11.89 13.43
CA TYR A 456 61.73 12.65 12.97
C TYR A 456 61.88 13.99 13.70
N ASP A 457 63.09 14.53 13.73
CA ASP A 457 63.32 15.92 14.10
C ASP A 457 62.89 16.83 12.94
N VAL A 458 62.01 17.79 13.23
CA VAL A 458 61.44 18.73 12.26
C VAL A 458 62.54 19.46 11.49
N GLY A 459 62.42 19.52 10.17
CA GLY A 459 63.41 20.10 9.26
C GLY A 459 64.51 19.14 8.84
N THR A 460 64.51 17.88 9.31
CA THR A 460 65.58 16.91 9.03
C THR A 460 65.06 15.51 8.66
N ASN A 461 65.99 14.62 8.32
CA ASN A 461 65.78 13.17 8.22
C ASN A 461 66.42 12.41 9.39
N GLN A 462 66.71 13.09 10.50
CA GLN A 462 67.22 12.47 11.71
C GLN A 462 66.05 12.00 12.59
N TRP A 463 66.21 10.82 13.19
CA TRP A 463 65.24 10.28 14.14
C TRP A 463 65.22 11.08 15.44
N ASP A 464 64.06 11.17 16.09
CA ASP A 464 63.79 11.95 17.31
C ASP A 464 64.96 11.98 18.31
N THR A 465 65.68 13.11 18.37
CA THR A 465 66.80 13.33 19.30
C THR A 465 66.34 13.97 20.61
N SER A 466 65.04 14.22 20.78
CA SER A 466 64.50 14.78 22.02
C SER A 466 64.73 13.85 23.23
N GLU A 467 64.56 14.39 24.43
CA GLU A 467 64.65 13.61 25.69
C GLU A 467 63.71 12.39 25.73
N LYS A 468 62.63 12.41 24.94
CA LYS A 468 61.66 11.30 24.85
C LYS A 468 62.15 10.16 23.95
N ALA A 469 63.14 10.41 23.09
CA ALA A 469 63.81 9.45 22.21
C ALA A 469 62.85 8.37 21.65
N ARG A 470 61.76 8.80 21.00
CA ARG A 470 60.70 7.89 20.58
C ARG A 470 61.24 6.85 19.60
N VAL A 471 60.82 5.61 19.79
CA VAL A 471 61.12 4.51 18.86
C VAL A 471 60.39 4.78 17.54
N PRO A 472 61.08 4.67 16.38
CA PRO A 472 60.41 4.88 15.10
C PRO A 472 59.29 3.86 14.83
N ALA A 473 58.22 4.27 14.17
CA ALA A 473 57.02 3.48 13.93
C ALA A 473 56.33 3.80 12.60
N TYR A 474 55.56 2.84 12.08
CA TYR A 474 54.68 2.99 10.93
C TYR A 474 53.29 3.48 11.37
N CYS A 475 53.24 4.75 11.77
CA CYS A 475 51.99 5.39 12.21
C CYS A 475 51.05 5.68 11.03
N ASP A 476 51.60 6.09 9.88
CA ASP A 476 50.87 6.55 8.71
C ASP A 476 50.59 5.38 7.75
N ARG A 477 49.31 5.01 7.58
CA ARG A 477 48.92 3.75 6.95
C ARG A 477 47.81 3.94 5.92
N VAL A 478 47.74 3.01 4.95
CA VAL A 478 46.68 2.96 3.94
C VAL A 478 46.23 1.51 3.76
N LEU A 479 44.97 1.26 4.08
CA LEU A 479 44.31 -0.04 3.95
C LEU A 479 43.12 0.08 3.00
N TRP A 480 42.73 -1.02 2.37
CA TRP A 480 41.55 -1.04 1.51
C TRP A 480 40.69 -2.28 1.74
N ARG A 481 39.41 -2.22 1.36
CA ARG A 481 38.48 -3.35 1.35
C ARG A 481 37.56 -3.25 0.15
N GLY A 482 37.40 -4.33 -0.59
CA GLY A 482 36.48 -4.40 -1.73
C GLY A 482 37.00 -5.36 -2.79
N ASN A 483 36.15 -5.68 -3.75
CA ASN A 483 36.53 -6.52 -4.89
C ASN A 483 37.15 -5.68 -6.01
N ASN A 484 37.96 -6.32 -6.86
CA ASN A 484 38.57 -5.71 -8.04
C ASN A 484 39.49 -4.52 -7.71
N ILE A 485 40.19 -4.55 -6.57
CA ILE A 485 41.18 -3.53 -6.20
C ILE A 485 42.55 -4.20 -6.22
N ARG A 486 43.48 -3.64 -7.00
CA ARG A 486 44.88 -4.08 -7.03
C ARG A 486 45.79 -2.89 -6.70
N GLN A 487 46.54 -3.00 -5.61
CA GLN A 487 47.53 -1.99 -5.26
C GLN A 487 48.68 -1.98 -6.29
N LEU A 488 48.98 -0.79 -6.82
CA LEU A 488 50.04 -0.53 -7.79
C LEU A 488 51.30 0.02 -7.11
N CYS A 489 51.13 0.84 -6.08
CA CYS A 489 52.20 1.55 -5.40
C CYS A 489 51.89 1.71 -3.92
N TYR A 490 52.92 1.62 -3.06
CA TYR A 490 52.83 1.99 -1.65
C TYR A 490 54.19 2.50 -1.15
N LYS A 491 54.30 3.81 -0.86
CA LYS A 491 55.60 4.48 -0.61
C LYS A 491 55.49 5.63 0.40
N SER A 492 56.59 5.93 1.09
CA SER A 492 56.82 7.18 1.82
C SER A 492 57.74 8.12 1.04
N HIS A 493 57.75 9.41 1.40
CA HIS A 493 58.64 10.42 0.78
C HIS A 493 59.53 11.13 1.80
N ASP A 494 60.80 10.75 1.85
CA ASP A 494 61.81 11.29 2.79
C ASP A 494 62.22 12.74 2.48
N ASN A 495 61.95 13.24 1.26
CA ASN A 495 62.29 14.61 0.86
C ASN A 495 61.43 15.66 1.59
N PHE A 496 60.28 15.26 2.15
CA PHE A 496 59.44 16.14 2.94
C PHE A 496 59.87 16.11 4.41
N VAL A 497 60.48 17.21 4.86
CA VAL A 497 61.06 17.33 6.21
C VAL A 497 60.32 18.31 7.11
N ILE A 498 59.24 18.94 6.64
CA ILE A 498 58.56 20.01 7.39
C ILE A 498 57.83 19.51 8.64
N SER A 499 57.54 18.22 8.74
CA SER A 499 56.82 17.58 9.85
C SER A 499 57.74 16.55 10.52
N ASP A 500 57.38 16.12 11.73
CA ASP A 500 57.98 14.97 12.40
C ASP A 500 57.47 13.62 11.85
N HIS A 501 56.53 13.67 10.89
CA HIS A 501 56.08 12.56 10.06
C HIS A 501 56.44 12.71 8.59
N LYS A 502 56.56 11.58 7.88
CA LYS A 502 56.73 11.53 6.41
C LYS A 502 55.40 11.22 5.71
N PRO A 503 55.09 11.91 4.58
CA PRO A 503 53.89 11.62 3.82
C PRO A 503 53.97 10.23 3.17
N VAL A 504 52.82 9.56 3.10
CA VAL A 504 52.64 8.24 2.51
C VAL A 504 51.64 8.32 1.37
N LEU A 505 51.87 7.58 0.29
CA LEU A 505 50.89 7.36 -0.77
C LEU A 505 50.71 5.87 -1.03
N ALA A 506 49.48 5.49 -1.37
CA ALA A 506 49.18 4.26 -2.07
C ALA A 506 48.37 4.57 -3.34
N GLU A 507 48.62 3.83 -4.41
CA GLU A 507 47.88 3.94 -5.66
C GLU A 507 47.30 2.58 -6.04
N PHE A 508 46.08 2.56 -6.58
CA PHE A 508 45.31 1.37 -6.89
C PHE A 508 44.81 1.38 -8.33
N SER A 509 44.77 0.20 -8.94
CA SER A 509 43.98 -0.13 -10.13
C SER A 509 42.68 -0.73 -9.61
N SER A 510 41.58 0.01 -9.77
CA SER A 510 40.29 -0.32 -9.18
C SER A 510 39.25 -0.50 -10.27
N GLY A 511 38.66 -1.69 -10.35
CA GLY A 511 37.59 -2.00 -11.26
C GLY A 511 36.30 -1.30 -10.86
N ILE A 512 35.84 -0.37 -11.69
CA ILE A 512 34.61 0.40 -11.55
C ILE A 512 33.59 -0.09 -12.58
N ARG A 513 32.39 -0.43 -12.11
CA ARG A 513 31.25 -0.82 -12.97
C ARG A 513 30.76 0.40 -13.74
N VAL A 514 30.97 0.40 -15.05
CA VAL A 514 30.49 1.42 -15.99
C VAL A 514 29.28 0.89 -16.74
N VAL A 515 28.20 1.68 -16.77
CA VAL A 515 26.95 1.33 -17.44
C VAL A 515 27.08 1.44 -18.96
N ASP A 516 26.77 0.35 -19.66
CA ASP A 516 26.50 0.33 -21.10
C ASP A 516 25.07 0.82 -21.35
N ALA A 517 24.95 2.07 -21.82
CA ALA A 517 23.66 2.71 -22.04
C ALA A 517 22.79 2.00 -23.09
N VAL A 518 23.39 1.33 -24.08
CA VAL A 518 22.67 0.61 -25.13
C VAL A 518 22.05 -0.65 -24.56
N LYS A 519 22.86 -1.49 -23.89
CA LYS A 519 22.37 -2.72 -23.25
C LYS A 519 21.34 -2.43 -22.16
N ARG A 520 21.58 -1.40 -21.35
CA ARG A 520 20.63 -0.97 -20.31
C ARG A 520 19.26 -0.64 -20.90
N LYS A 521 19.24 0.04 -22.06
CA LYS A 521 17.99 0.37 -22.77
C LYS A 521 17.32 -0.86 -23.36
N GLU A 522 18.08 -1.80 -23.93
CA GLU A 522 17.56 -3.05 -24.47
C GLU A 522 16.89 -3.90 -23.38
N ILE A 523 17.57 -4.08 -22.24
CA ILE A 523 17.05 -4.83 -21.09
C ILE A 523 15.82 -4.15 -20.51
N TYR A 524 15.83 -2.81 -20.38
CA TYR A 524 14.66 -2.07 -19.93
C TYR A 524 13.44 -2.31 -20.85
N GLN A 525 13.64 -2.24 -22.17
CA GLN A 525 12.57 -2.51 -23.14
C GLN A 525 12.08 -3.96 -23.08
N GLU A 526 12.97 -4.92 -22.85
CA GLU A 526 12.63 -6.32 -22.65
C GLU A 526 11.74 -6.50 -21.41
N LEU A 527 12.16 -5.96 -20.25
CA LEU A 527 11.41 -6.03 -19.00
C LEU A 527 10.04 -5.39 -19.11
N MET A 528 9.95 -4.21 -19.75
CA MET A 528 8.67 -3.54 -19.98
C MET A 528 7.70 -4.41 -20.79
N LYS A 529 8.18 -5.04 -21.87
CA LYS A 529 7.37 -5.97 -22.68
C LYS A 529 6.94 -7.20 -21.89
N GLN A 530 7.80 -7.73 -21.03
CA GLN A 530 7.46 -8.86 -20.16
C GLN A 530 6.36 -8.48 -19.17
N LEU A 531 6.49 -7.32 -18.52
CA LEU A 531 5.48 -6.82 -17.59
C LEU A 531 4.14 -6.53 -18.29
N ASP A 532 4.15 -5.94 -19.47
CA ASP A 532 2.92 -5.73 -20.27
C ASP A 532 2.25 -7.05 -20.63
N LYS A 533 3.05 -8.06 -20.98
CA LYS A 533 2.54 -9.39 -21.28
C LYS A 533 1.92 -10.02 -20.04
N GLU A 534 2.59 -9.97 -18.89
CA GLU A 534 2.08 -10.50 -17.62
C GLU A 534 0.79 -9.79 -17.20
N GLU A 535 0.74 -8.46 -17.22
CA GLU A 535 -0.47 -7.69 -16.90
C GLU A 535 -1.66 -8.09 -17.79
N ASN A 536 -1.42 -8.27 -19.09
CA ASN A 536 -2.45 -8.74 -20.02
C ASN A 536 -2.86 -10.20 -19.76
N ASP A 537 -1.89 -11.09 -19.50
CA ASP A 537 -2.12 -12.51 -19.23
C ASP A 537 -2.94 -12.69 -17.93
N PHE A 538 -2.79 -11.78 -16.96
CA PHE A 538 -3.49 -11.81 -15.68
C PHE A 538 -4.73 -10.89 -15.60
N MET A 539 -5.16 -10.29 -16.71
CA MET A 539 -6.37 -9.46 -16.74
C MET A 539 -7.62 -10.30 -16.39
N PRO A 540 -8.49 -9.84 -15.48
CA PRO A 540 -9.76 -10.49 -15.15
C PRO A 540 -10.64 -10.71 -16.38
N GLN A 541 -11.11 -11.95 -16.58
CA GLN A 541 -11.91 -12.34 -17.74
C GLN A 541 -13.11 -13.20 -17.33
N VAL A 542 -14.28 -12.82 -17.84
CA VAL A 542 -15.55 -13.54 -17.65
C VAL A 542 -16.25 -13.67 -18.99
N THR A 543 -16.88 -14.82 -19.22
CA THR A 543 -17.85 -15.02 -20.31
C THR A 543 -19.26 -14.95 -19.75
N VAL A 544 -20.15 -14.32 -20.52
CA VAL A 544 -21.60 -14.28 -20.25
C VAL A 544 -22.26 -15.15 -21.30
N ASP A 545 -23.17 -16.05 -20.91
CA ASP A 545 -23.87 -16.92 -21.85
C ASP A 545 -24.92 -16.18 -22.69
N GLU A 546 -25.61 -15.20 -22.10
CA GLU A 546 -26.62 -14.38 -22.75
C GLU A 546 -26.41 -12.88 -22.51
N HIS A 547 -26.20 -12.11 -23.58
CA HIS A 547 -26.06 -10.65 -23.53
C HIS A 547 -27.35 -9.87 -23.78
N TYR A 548 -28.41 -10.56 -24.23
CA TYR A 548 -29.71 -9.97 -24.54
C TYR A 548 -30.82 -10.82 -23.92
N LEU A 549 -31.51 -10.25 -22.93
CA LEU A 549 -32.62 -10.90 -22.23
C LEU A 549 -33.92 -10.20 -22.58
N ASN A 550 -34.81 -10.91 -23.27
CA ASN A 550 -36.18 -10.48 -23.51
C ASN A 550 -37.11 -11.17 -22.51
N PHE A 551 -37.91 -10.40 -21.76
CA PHE A 551 -38.88 -10.92 -20.79
C PHE A 551 -40.30 -11.05 -21.35
N GLY A 552 -40.50 -10.75 -22.62
CA GLY A 552 -41.79 -10.78 -23.29
C GLY A 552 -42.70 -9.68 -22.76
N ARG A 553 -43.96 -10.02 -22.50
CA ARG A 553 -44.94 -9.09 -21.95
C ARG A 553 -44.95 -9.17 -20.43
N VAL A 554 -44.84 -8.02 -19.78
CA VAL A 554 -44.86 -7.90 -18.32
C VAL A 554 -46.02 -7.02 -17.87
N HIS A 555 -46.56 -7.32 -16.69
CA HIS A 555 -47.71 -6.62 -16.14
C HIS A 555 -47.39 -5.88 -14.84
N PHE A 556 -48.29 -4.99 -14.43
CA PHE A 556 -48.20 -4.30 -13.15
C PHE A 556 -48.18 -5.30 -11.97
N TYR A 557 -47.24 -5.10 -11.04
CA TYR A 557 -47.12 -5.90 -9.81
C TYR A 557 -46.99 -7.42 -10.03
N GLU A 558 -46.55 -7.83 -11.21
CA GLU A 558 -46.17 -9.20 -11.53
C GLU A 558 -44.66 -9.34 -11.42
N ARG A 559 -44.21 -10.35 -10.66
CA ARG A 559 -42.79 -10.68 -10.55
C ARG A 559 -42.41 -11.64 -11.67
N VAL A 560 -41.52 -11.22 -12.55
CA VAL A 560 -40.93 -12.05 -13.60
C VAL A 560 -39.44 -12.15 -13.38
N GLN A 561 -38.88 -13.36 -13.45
CA GLN A 561 -37.46 -13.59 -13.24
C GLN A 561 -36.87 -14.35 -14.42
N ARG A 562 -35.63 -14.01 -14.78
CA ARG A 562 -34.81 -14.75 -15.74
C ARG A 562 -33.36 -14.68 -15.30
N SER A 563 -32.64 -15.78 -15.43
CA SER A 563 -31.24 -15.85 -15.05
C SER A 563 -30.36 -16.02 -16.28
N PHE A 564 -29.15 -15.49 -16.21
CA PHE A 564 -28.06 -15.74 -17.15
C PHE A 564 -26.82 -16.10 -16.35
N LYS A 565 -25.87 -16.79 -16.98
CA LYS A 565 -24.67 -17.29 -16.32
C LYS A 565 -23.47 -16.47 -16.69
N ILE A 566 -22.65 -16.22 -15.69
CA ILE A 566 -21.29 -15.72 -15.86
C ILE A 566 -20.28 -16.77 -15.42
N THR A 567 -19.21 -16.93 -16.17
CA THR A 567 -18.15 -17.91 -15.89
C THR A 567 -16.79 -17.23 -15.95
N ASN A 568 -15.97 -17.39 -14.92
CA ASN A 568 -14.59 -16.92 -14.94
C ASN A 568 -13.72 -17.86 -15.78
N THR A 569 -13.37 -17.40 -16.99
CA THR A 569 -12.48 -18.11 -17.91
C THR A 569 -11.03 -17.67 -17.80
N GLY A 570 -10.75 -16.61 -17.03
CA GLY A 570 -9.41 -16.08 -16.81
C GLY A 570 -8.57 -16.92 -15.84
N PRO A 571 -7.25 -16.65 -15.76
CA PRO A 571 -6.36 -17.35 -14.85
C PRO A 571 -6.43 -16.83 -13.41
N VAL A 572 -7.03 -15.65 -13.18
CA VAL A 572 -7.10 -14.96 -11.88
C VAL A 572 -8.51 -15.02 -11.28
N ILE A 573 -8.61 -14.71 -9.97
CA ILE A 573 -9.91 -14.50 -9.32
C ILE A 573 -10.52 -13.21 -9.88
N VAL A 574 -11.81 -13.28 -10.24
CA VAL A 574 -12.55 -12.13 -10.75
C VAL A 574 -13.48 -11.61 -9.67
N ARG A 575 -13.50 -10.28 -9.48
CA ARG A 575 -14.56 -9.60 -8.73
C ARG A 575 -15.40 -8.80 -9.71
N PHE A 576 -16.72 -8.94 -9.63
CA PHE A 576 -17.65 -8.26 -10.51
C PHE A 576 -18.67 -7.44 -9.73
N LEU A 577 -19.21 -6.40 -10.35
CA LEU A 577 -20.33 -5.59 -9.84
C LEU A 577 -21.08 -4.90 -10.99
N PHE A 578 -22.36 -4.63 -10.84
CA PHE A 578 -23.07 -3.74 -11.76
C PHE A 578 -22.76 -2.27 -11.47
N LYS A 579 -22.26 -1.55 -12.47
CA LYS A 579 -21.82 -0.16 -12.35
C LYS A 579 -23.02 0.78 -12.30
N GLU A 580 -22.92 1.84 -11.50
CA GLU A 580 -23.95 2.90 -11.46
C GLU A 580 -24.02 3.64 -12.79
N GLN A 581 -25.23 4.03 -13.20
CA GLN A 581 -25.43 4.77 -14.44
C GLN A 581 -24.85 6.20 -14.31
N PRO A 582 -24.27 6.78 -15.37
CA PRO A 582 -23.60 8.10 -15.31
C PRO A 582 -24.46 9.26 -14.78
N LYS A 583 -25.79 9.13 -14.84
CA LYS A 583 -26.77 10.15 -14.40
C LYS A 583 -27.57 9.73 -13.16
N GLY A 584 -27.25 8.60 -12.53
CA GLY A 584 -28.03 8.03 -11.41
C GLY A 584 -27.15 7.47 -10.30
N ARG A 585 -27.72 7.31 -9.10
CA ARG A 585 -27.10 6.61 -7.95
C ARG A 585 -27.46 5.12 -7.91
N ARG A 586 -27.92 4.56 -9.03
CA ARG A 586 -28.42 3.19 -9.16
C ARG A 586 -27.81 2.56 -10.41
N TYR A 587 -27.61 1.25 -10.38
CA TYR A 587 -27.08 0.47 -11.51
C TYR A 587 -28.17 0.07 -12.53
N ALA A 588 -29.44 0.18 -12.14
CA ALA A 588 -30.61 -0.17 -12.96
C ALA A 588 -31.80 0.75 -12.60
N LYS A 589 -32.82 0.75 -13.46
CA LYS A 589 -34.15 1.30 -13.16
C LYS A 589 -34.86 0.57 -12.02
N ASP A 590 -35.84 1.24 -11.43
CA ASP A 590 -36.49 0.82 -10.19
C ASP A 590 -37.23 -0.52 -10.29
N TRP A 591 -37.74 -0.84 -11.49
CA TRP A 591 -38.43 -2.07 -11.79
C TRP A 591 -37.51 -3.27 -12.10
N LEU A 592 -36.18 -3.09 -12.13
CA LEU A 592 -35.21 -4.14 -12.43
C LEU A 592 -34.20 -4.30 -11.29
N LYS A 593 -34.00 -5.54 -10.83
CA LYS A 593 -32.99 -5.89 -9.82
C LYS A 593 -32.17 -7.09 -10.27
N ALA A 594 -30.87 -7.07 -9.98
CA ALA A 594 -29.97 -8.20 -10.20
C ALA A 594 -29.59 -8.86 -8.87
N ASP A 595 -29.61 -10.19 -8.82
CA ASP A 595 -29.18 -10.98 -7.67
C ASP A 595 -28.33 -12.20 -8.10
N PRO A 596 -27.04 -12.30 -7.70
CA PRO A 596 -26.29 -11.26 -7.02
C PRO A 596 -25.95 -10.08 -7.96
N HIS A 597 -25.92 -8.86 -7.43
CA HIS A 597 -25.51 -7.66 -8.19
C HIS A 597 -23.99 -7.40 -8.12
N ASN A 598 -23.28 -8.13 -7.27
CA ASN A 598 -21.82 -8.13 -7.15
C ASN A 598 -21.36 -9.48 -6.58
N GLY A 599 -20.11 -9.86 -6.82
CA GLY A 599 -19.57 -11.11 -6.31
C GLY A 599 -18.11 -11.36 -6.69
N THR A 600 -17.64 -12.55 -6.33
CA THR A 600 -16.28 -13.01 -6.60
C THR A 600 -16.32 -14.41 -7.18
N LEU A 601 -15.53 -14.67 -8.22
CA LEU A 601 -15.44 -15.95 -8.92
C LEU A 601 -14.00 -16.43 -8.99
N LYS A 602 -13.75 -17.65 -8.54
CA LYS A 602 -12.48 -18.35 -8.77
C LYS A 602 -12.38 -18.83 -10.21
N LYS A 603 -11.17 -19.21 -10.62
CA LYS A 603 -10.92 -19.77 -11.96
C LYS A 603 -11.85 -20.96 -12.23
N GLY A 604 -12.59 -20.90 -13.34
CA GLY A 604 -13.54 -21.93 -13.77
C GLY A 604 -14.87 -21.94 -13.01
N GLU A 605 -15.03 -21.08 -11.99
CA GLU A 605 -16.29 -20.95 -11.26
C GLU A 605 -17.32 -20.19 -12.10
N SER A 606 -18.59 -20.57 -11.94
CA SER A 606 -19.72 -19.91 -12.59
C SER A 606 -20.72 -19.43 -11.54
N CYS A 607 -21.41 -18.34 -11.85
CA CYS A 607 -22.50 -17.81 -11.04
C CYS A 607 -23.69 -17.50 -11.96
N ASP A 608 -24.86 -17.96 -11.56
CA ASP A 608 -26.12 -17.56 -12.18
C ASP A 608 -26.57 -16.23 -11.56
N ILE A 609 -26.70 -15.20 -12.38
CA ILE A 609 -27.27 -13.91 -12.00
C ILE A 609 -28.74 -13.92 -12.40
N THR A 610 -29.61 -13.74 -11.41
CA THR A 610 -31.06 -13.65 -11.60
C THR A 610 -31.47 -12.20 -11.72
N LEU A 611 -32.06 -11.84 -12.84
CA LEU A 611 -32.71 -10.56 -13.04
C LEU A 611 -34.20 -10.69 -12.67
N GLU A 612 -34.63 -9.89 -11.70
CA GLU A 612 -36.01 -9.77 -11.25
C GLU A 612 -36.63 -8.48 -11.79
N ILE A 613 -37.74 -8.63 -12.51
CA ILE A 613 -38.59 -7.55 -12.97
C ILE A 613 -39.81 -7.45 -12.06
N LEU A 614 -40.09 -6.26 -11.54
CA LEU A 614 -41.31 -5.95 -10.80
C LEU A 614 -41.71 -4.50 -11.05
N VAL A 615 -42.75 -4.28 -11.84
CA VAL A 615 -43.32 -2.94 -12.05
C VAL A 615 -44.09 -2.52 -10.81
N ASP A 616 -43.50 -1.62 -10.04
CA ASP A 616 -44.08 -1.08 -8.81
C ASP A 616 -45.07 0.09 -9.09
N PRO A 617 -45.85 0.53 -8.08
CA PRO A 617 -46.78 1.66 -8.23
C PRO A 617 -46.16 2.95 -8.81
N ALA A 618 -44.90 3.25 -8.46
CA ALA A 618 -44.24 4.47 -8.91
C ALA A 618 -43.83 4.40 -10.38
N SER A 619 -43.40 3.22 -10.84
CA SER A 619 -43.01 2.95 -12.23
C SER A 619 -44.23 2.83 -13.15
N ALA A 620 -45.30 2.18 -12.68
CA ALA A 620 -46.52 1.95 -13.46
C ALA A 620 -47.11 3.23 -14.05
N SER A 621 -47.16 4.31 -13.25
CA SER A 621 -47.68 5.59 -13.70
C SER A 621 -46.83 6.22 -14.82
N LYS A 622 -45.50 6.19 -14.68
CA LYS A 622 -44.58 6.69 -15.72
C LYS A 622 -44.65 5.87 -17.01
N LEU A 623 -44.79 4.56 -16.88
CA LEU A 623 -44.92 3.63 -18.00
C LEU A 623 -46.26 3.81 -18.74
N ASN A 624 -47.37 3.97 -18.01
CA ASN A 624 -48.67 4.32 -18.60
C ASN A 624 -48.61 5.65 -19.37
N MET A 625 -47.87 6.62 -18.85
CA MET A 625 -47.63 7.92 -19.50
C MET A 625 -46.66 7.90 -20.67
N GLY A 626 -45.99 6.77 -20.93
CA GLY A 626 -44.91 6.69 -21.93
C GLY A 626 -43.69 7.55 -21.58
N GLU A 627 -43.59 8.07 -20.35
CA GLU A 627 -42.45 8.82 -19.83
C GLU A 627 -41.22 7.91 -19.64
N GLU A 628 -41.47 6.61 -19.46
CA GLU A 628 -40.45 5.58 -19.28
C GLU A 628 -40.66 4.41 -20.25
N LYS A 629 -39.56 3.81 -20.70
CA LYS A 629 -39.56 2.59 -21.54
C LYS A 629 -39.06 1.39 -20.75
N MET A 630 -39.65 0.23 -21.01
CA MET A 630 -39.23 -1.07 -20.47
C MET A 630 -38.03 -1.66 -21.23
N SER A 631 -36.94 -0.90 -21.25
CA SER A 631 -35.67 -1.33 -21.84
C SER A 631 -34.52 -0.76 -20.99
N GLU A 632 -33.48 -1.56 -20.73
CA GLU A 632 -32.33 -1.16 -19.91
C GLU A 632 -31.04 -1.85 -20.37
N VAL A 633 -29.89 -1.20 -20.17
CA VAL A 633 -28.57 -1.80 -20.38
C VAL A 633 -27.81 -1.81 -19.05
N LEU A 634 -27.62 -3.01 -18.51
CA LEU A 634 -26.79 -3.24 -17.33
C LEU A 634 -25.32 -3.30 -17.72
N VAL A 635 -24.47 -2.63 -16.94
CA VAL A 635 -23.00 -2.65 -17.13
C VAL A 635 -22.38 -3.52 -16.04
N LEU A 636 -22.06 -4.78 -16.39
CA LEU A 636 -21.31 -5.70 -15.55
C LEU A 636 -19.83 -5.33 -15.60
N HIS A 637 -19.32 -4.70 -14.56
CA HIS A 637 -17.93 -4.28 -14.43
C HIS A 637 -17.09 -5.36 -13.74
N LEU A 638 -15.98 -5.76 -14.37
CA LEU A 638 -14.94 -6.55 -13.72
C LEU A 638 -13.92 -5.59 -13.08
N VAL A 639 -13.70 -5.71 -11.78
CA VAL A 639 -12.69 -4.91 -11.06
C VAL A 639 -11.32 -5.17 -11.69
N ASP A 640 -10.60 -4.11 -12.08
CA ASP A 640 -9.33 -4.16 -12.81
C ASP A 640 -9.42 -4.89 -14.17
N GLY A 641 -10.62 -5.00 -14.75
CA GLY A 641 -10.89 -5.66 -16.02
C GLY A 641 -11.81 -4.86 -16.93
N LYS A 642 -12.50 -5.57 -17.84
CA LYS A 642 -13.37 -4.98 -18.86
C LYS A 642 -14.81 -4.81 -18.37
N ASP A 643 -15.51 -3.84 -18.96
CA ASP A 643 -16.96 -3.68 -18.83
C ASP A 643 -17.69 -4.59 -19.83
N ILE A 644 -18.74 -5.27 -19.38
CA ILE A 644 -19.60 -6.14 -20.19
C ILE A 644 -21.02 -5.59 -20.16
N PHE A 645 -21.64 -5.44 -21.33
CA PHE A 645 -22.98 -4.88 -21.47
C PHE A 645 -24.03 -5.98 -21.61
N ILE A 646 -25.11 -5.86 -20.84
CA ILE A 646 -26.25 -6.80 -20.84
C ILE A 646 -27.51 -6.00 -21.12
N SER A 647 -28.13 -6.26 -22.26
CA SER A 647 -29.35 -5.56 -22.69
C SER A 647 -30.58 -6.33 -22.23
N VAL A 648 -31.52 -5.61 -21.64
CA VAL A 648 -32.77 -6.13 -21.09
C VAL A 648 -33.92 -5.40 -21.76
N ASP A 649 -34.87 -6.15 -22.32
CA ASP A 649 -36.00 -5.59 -23.07
C ASP A 649 -37.31 -6.32 -22.75
N MET A 650 -38.43 -5.59 -22.71
CA MET A 650 -39.77 -6.15 -22.58
C MET A 650 -40.89 -5.19 -23.02
N GLU A 651 -42.08 -5.76 -23.22
CA GLU A 651 -43.32 -5.03 -23.51
C GLU A 651 -44.14 -4.85 -22.23
N TYR A 652 -44.49 -3.61 -21.87
CA TYR A 652 -45.37 -3.35 -20.74
C TYR A 652 -46.83 -3.37 -21.16
N GLN A 653 -47.64 -4.21 -20.51
CA GLN A 653 -49.08 -4.17 -20.64
C GLN A 653 -49.64 -3.10 -19.68
N HIS A 654 -50.23 -2.05 -20.24
CA HIS A 654 -50.86 -0.98 -19.47
C HIS A 654 -51.91 -1.49 -18.50
N SER A 655 -51.99 -0.84 -17.34
CA SER A 655 -52.89 -1.23 -16.26
C SER A 655 -53.68 -0.03 -15.74
N CYS A 656 -54.91 -0.27 -15.26
CA CYS A 656 -55.67 0.76 -14.55
C CYS A 656 -54.99 1.21 -13.26
N PHE A 657 -54.14 0.34 -12.69
CA PHE A 657 -53.22 0.71 -11.62
C PHE A 657 -52.11 1.60 -12.19
N GLY A 658 -51.81 2.73 -11.54
CA GLY A 658 -50.92 3.75 -12.09
C GLY A 658 -51.63 4.91 -12.79
N CYS A 659 -52.94 4.80 -13.04
CA CYS A 659 -53.74 5.85 -13.68
C CYS A 659 -54.26 6.89 -12.66
N SER A 660 -54.64 8.08 -13.14
CA SER A 660 -55.36 9.10 -12.36
C SER A 660 -56.85 8.79 -12.27
N LEU A 661 -57.50 9.30 -11.22
CA LEU A 661 -58.97 9.17 -11.10
C LEU A 661 -59.67 9.88 -12.26
N GLU A 662 -59.15 11.03 -12.70
CA GLU A 662 -59.66 11.83 -13.82
C GLU A 662 -59.71 11.06 -15.14
N ALA A 663 -58.69 10.24 -15.42
CA ALA A 663 -58.65 9.40 -16.61
C ALA A 663 -59.66 8.24 -16.51
N LEU A 664 -59.69 7.57 -15.36
CA LEU A 664 -60.54 6.39 -15.15
C LEU A 664 -62.04 6.70 -15.21
N VAL A 665 -62.49 7.87 -14.75
CA VAL A 665 -63.92 8.25 -14.81
C VAL A 665 -64.42 8.66 -16.20
N ARG A 666 -63.53 8.76 -17.20
CA ARG A 666 -63.88 9.26 -18.55
C ARG A 666 -63.87 8.19 -19.62
N HIS A 667 -63.61 6.94 -19.26
CA HIS A 667 -63.51 5.87 -20.24
C HIS A 667 -64.26 4.60 -19.84
N MET A 668 -64.91 3.96 -20.82
CA MET A 668 -65.69 2.74 -20.63
C MET A 668 -65.02 1.46 -21.15
N THR A 669 -63.85 1.55 -21.76
CA THR A 669 -63.05 0.36 -22.12
C THR A 669 -62.00 0.10 -21.04
N PRO A 670 -61.79 -1.17 -20.64
CA PRO A 670 -60.66 -1.55 -19.79
C PRO A 670 -59.33 -0.98 -20.29
N ILE A 671 -58.52 -0.47 -19.37
CA ILE A 671 -57.27 0.25 -19.69
C ILE A 671 -56.27 -0.60 -20.48
N GLY A 672 -56.19 -1.90 -20.19
CA GLY A 672 -55.29 -2.81 -20.90
C GLY A 672 -55.64 -3.02 -22.39
N LEU A 673 -56.82 -2.58 -22.83
CA LEU A 673 -57.24 -2.65 -24.24
C LEU A 673 -57.10 -1.31 -24.98
N LEU A 674 -56.66 -0.25 -24.29
CA LEU A 674 -56.47 1.07 -24.89
C LEU A 674 -55.09 1.17 -25.57
N PRO A 675 -55.00 1.83 -26.74
CA PRO A 675 -53.71 2.29 -27.28
C PRO A 675 -53.02 3.24 -26.31
N GLN A 676 -51.68 3.20 -26.26
CA GLN A 676 -50.88 4.01 -25.35
C GLN A 676 -51.11 5.52 -25.58
N GLU A 677 -51.25 5.96 -26.83
CA GLU A 677 -51.48 7.35 -27.18
C GLU A 677 -52.81 7.87 -26.60
N THR A 678 -53.84 7.03 -26.59
CA THR A 678 -55.15 7.36 -26.01
C THR A 678 -55.04 7.49 -24.49
N LEU A 679 -54.31 6.59 -23.83
CA LEU A 679 -54.11 6.64 -22.39
C LEU A 679 -53.34 7.91 -21.97
N ILE A 680 -52.28 8.27 -22.70
CA ILE A 680 -51.52 9.51 -22.49
C ILE A 680 -52.42 10.74 -22.67
N ALA A 681 -53.28 10.75 -23.68
CA ALA A 681 -54.20 11.86 -23.93
C ALA A 681 -55.20 12.05 -22.78
N LEU A 682 -55.72 10.95 -22.22
CA LEU A 682 -56.63 10.98 -21.06
C LEU A 682 -55.95 11.49 -19.79
N GLU A 683 -54.67 11.16 -19.60
CA GLU A 683 -53.92 11.57 -18.41
C GLU A 683 -53.39 13.02 -18.47
N THR A 684 -53.22 13.59 -19.66
CA THR A 684 -52.62 14.93 -19.85
C THR A 684 -53.64 16.07 -19.90
N ASP A 685 -54.70 15.92 -20.70
CA ASP A 685 -55.82 16.87 -20.76
C ASP A 685 -57.13 16.08 -20.86
N PRO A 686 -57.59 15.50 -19.73
CA PRO A 686 -58.76 14.65 -19.74
C PRO A 686 -60.03 15.37 -20.21
N VAL A 687 -60.07 16.71 -20.20
CA VAL A 687 -61.26 17.53 -20.55
C VAL A 687 -61.35 17.75 -22.05
N LYS A 688 -60.24 17.97 -22.75
CA LYS A 688 -60.26 18.15 -24.21
C LYS A 688 -60.28 16.85 -25.01
N ASN A 689 -59.72 15.78 -24.45
CA ASN A 689 -59.54 14.51 -25.16
C ASN A 689 -60.70 13.51 -24.92
N ALA A 690 -61.78 13.96 -24.28
CA ALA A 690 -62.98 13.17 -24.05
C ALA A 690 -63.97 13.33 -25.22
N GLU A 691 -63.90 12.46 -26.22
CA GLU A 691 -65.02 12.27 -27.18
C GLU A 691 -66.19 11.46 -26.56
N LEU A 692 -66.11 11.08 -25.28
CA LEU A 692 -66.98 10.05 -24.68
C LEU A 692 -67.72 10.56 -23.43
N GLY A 693 -68.90 11.18 -23.65
CA GLY A 693 -69.99 11.22 -22.66
C GLY A 693 -69.78 11.99 -21.35
N VAL A 694 -70.77 11.89 -20.46
CA VAL A 694 -70.72 12.47 -19.10
C VAL A 694 -69.80 11.59 -18.23
N PRO A 695 -68.82 12.16 -17.50
CA PRO A 695 -67.94 11.39 -16.61
C PRO A 695 -68.74 10.61 -15.56
N PHE A 696 -68.27 9.40 -15.24
CA PHE A 696 -68.85 8.59 -14.17
C PHE A 696 -68.57 9.22 -12.80
N GLU A 697 -69.47 9.00 -11.84
CA GLU A 697 -69.31 9.53 -10.47
C GLU A 697 -68.10 8.90 -9.74
N THR A 698 -67.69 7.71 -10.14
CA THR A 698 -66.55 6.97 -9.54
C THR A 698 -65.96 6.03 -10.60
N PRO A 699 -64.64 5.73 -10.57
CA PRO A 699 -64.02 4.76 -11.47
C PRO A 699 -64.72 3.40 -11.46
N THR A 700 -64.92 2.82 -12.64
CA THR A 700 -65.58 1.51 -12.77
C THR A 700 -64.80 0.40 -12.08
N GLU A 701 -63.47 0.49 -12.08
CA GLU A 701 -62.56 -0.47 -11.47
C GLU A 701 -62.74 -0.48 -9.94
N LEU A 702 -62.83 0.72 -9.34
CA LEU A 702 -63.07 0.86 -7.92
C LEU A 702 -64.44 0.31 -7.52
N TRP A 703 -65.47 0.59 -8.33
CA TRP A 703 -66.80 0.02 -8.13
C TRP A 703 -66.79 -1.51 -8.18
N ILE A 704 -66.13 -2.12 -9.17
CA ILE A 704 -66.01 -3.59 -9.31
C ILE A 704 -65.36 -4.20 -8.05
N ILE A 705 -64.25 -3.61 -7.58
CA ILE A 705 -63.54 -4.09 -6.38
C ILE A 705 -64.46 -4.01 -5.15
N MET A 706 -65.13 -2.88 -4.95
CA MET A 706 -65.95 -2.63 -3.75
C MET A 706 -67.23 -3.46 -3.74
N ASP A 707 -67.89 -3.58 -4.89
CA ASP A 707 -69.06 -4.44 -5.04
C ASP A 707 -68.70 -5.93 -4.84
N ALA A 708 -67.55 -6.40 -5.33
CA ALA A 708 -67.06 -7.75 -5.06
C ALA A 708 -66.83 -8.01 -3.56
N LEU A 709 -66.31 -7.02 -2.82
CA LEU A 709 -66.17 -7.09 -1.36
C LEU A 709 -67.54 -7.18 -0.67
N GLN A 710 -68.51 -6.38 -1.09
CA GLN A 710 -69.86 -6.39 -0.53
C GLN A 710 -70.56 -7.74 -0.76
N ARG A 711 -70.49 -8.30 -1.98
CA ARG A 711 -71.12 -9.58 -2.34
C ARG A 711 -70.51 -10.80 -1.65
N LYS A 712 -69.19 -10.81 -1.43
CA LYS A 712 -68.49 -11.91 -0.73
C LYS A 712 -68.70 -11.88 0.79
N GLY A 713 -69.31 -10.82 1.31
CA GLY A 713 -69.73 -10.70 2.71
C GLY A 713 -68.71 -10.00 3.59
N LEU A 714 -69.12 -8.87 4.18
CA LEU A 714 -68.33 -8.04 5.10
C LEU A 714 -68.20 -8.64 6.53
N SER A 715 -68.87 -9.78 6.77
CA SER A 715 -68.99 -10.42 8.10
C SER A 715 -67.99 -11.55 8.35
N GLY A 716 -67.30 -12.03 7.30
CA GLY A 716 -66.44 -13.22 7.34
C GLY A 716 -64.95 -12.89 7.26
N GLY A 717 -64.21 -13.13 8.35
CA GLY A 717 -62.74 -13.08 8.37
C GLY A 717 -62.11 -11.73 8.76
N ASN A 718 -60.81 -11.76 9.05
CA ASN A 718 -59.98 -10.60 9.38
C ASN A 718 -59.67 -9.79 8.10
N ILE A 719 -60.68 -9.21 7.45
CA ILE A 719 -60.56 -8.40 6.23
C ILE A 719 -59.60 -7.23 6.50
N PHE A 720 -58.66 -6.94 5.59
CA PHE A 720 -57.51 -6.02 5.80
C PHE A 720 -56.48 -6.41 6.88
N GLY A 721 -56.68 -7.51 7.60
CA GLY A 721 -55.71 -8.05 8.56
C GLY A 721 -55.01 -9.35 8.10
N LYS A 722 -55.32 -9.83 6.88
CA LYS A 722 -54.66 -10.96 6.22
C LYS A 722 -54.52 -10.66 4.73
N SER A 723 -53.35 -10.95 4.16
CA SER A 723 -53.06 -10.81 2.72
C SER A 723 -53.70 -11.92 1.88
N GLY A 724 -54.08 -11.56 0.65
CA GLY A 724 -54.47 -12.49 -0.41
C GLY A 724 -53.25 -13.21 -1.00
N SER A 725 -53.48 -14.27 -1.76
CA SER A 725 -52.39 -14.89 -2.53
C SER A 725 -52.03 -14.04 -3.74
N GLN A 726 -50.76 -14.02 -4.13
CA GLN A 726 -50.28 -13.23 -5.27
C GLN A 726 -50.98 -13.63 -6.58
N VAL A 727 -51.26 -14.93 -6.77
CA VAL A 727 -51.99 -15.43 -7.94
C VAL A 727 -53.41 -14.86 -8.00
N GLU A 728 -54.13 -14.84 -6.88
CA GLU A 728 -55.47 -14.25 -6.84
C GLU A 728 -55.45 -12.73 -7.07
N ILE A 729 -54.45 -12.02 -6.55
CA ILE A 729 -54.27 -10.58 -6.78
C ILE A 729 -54.04 -10.31 -8.27
N GLN A 730 -53.20 -11.12 -8.93
CA GLN A 730 -52.99 -11.06 -10.38
C GLN A 730 -54.30 -11.29 -11.15
N THR A 731 -55.09 -12.31 -10.78
CA THR A 731 -56.39 -12.57 -11.40
C THR A 731 -57.34 -11.38 -11.31
N VAL A 732 -57.42 -10.72 -10.14
CA VAL A 732 -58.25 -9.51 -9.97
C VAL A 732 -57.73 -8.37 -10.83
N ARG A 733 -56.42 -8.12 -10.82
CA ARG A 733 -55.79 -7.07 -11.64
C ARG A 733 -56.07 -7.29 -13.13
N GLU A 734 -55.81 -8.49 -13.64
CA GLU A 734 -56.05 -8.83 -15.04
C GLU A 734 -57.53 -8.69 -15.43
N ALA A 735 -58.44 -9.07 -14.54
CA ALA A 735 -59.86 -8.85 -14.75
C ALA A 735 -60.14 -7.35 -14.93
N LEU A 736 -59.67 -6.49 -14.02
CA LEU A 736 -59.86 -5.03 -14.12
C LEU A 736 -59.24 -4.45 -15.41
N ASP A 737 -58.08 -4.94 -15.82
CA ASP A 737 -57.35 -4.46 -17.00
C ASP A 737 -57.96 -4.93 -18.33
N THR A 738 -58.62 -6.10 -18.37
CA THR A 738 -58.99 -6.76 -19.64
C THR A 738 -60.45 -7.13 -19.81
N LYS A 739 -61.20 -7.37 -18.73
CA LYS A 739 -62.55 -7.95 -18.76
C LYS A 739 -63.40 -7.24 -17.73
N ARG A 740 -64.30 -6.35 -18.13
CA ARG A 740 -65.35 -5.87 -17.21
C ARG A 740 -66.15 -7.09 -16.74
N PRO A 741 -65.99 -7.59 -15.51
CA PRO A 741 -66.59 -8.86 -15.14
C PRO A 741 -68.09 -8.59 -14.93
N ASP A 742 -68.96 -9.19 -15.74
CA ASP A 742 -70.42 -9.18 -15.53
C ASP A 742 -70.85 -10.06 -14.32
N GLY A 743 -70.01 -10.20 -13.29
CA GLY A 743 -70.24 -11.15 -12.20
C GLY A 743 -69.02 -11.46 -11.32
N GLN A 744 -69.23 -12.35 -10.32
CA GLN A 744 -68.32 -12.68 -9.22
C GLN A 744 -66.86 -12.95 -9.67
N LEU A 745 -65.92 -12.21 -9.10
CA LEU A 745 -64.50 -12.57 -9.09
C LEU A 745 -64.33 -13.86 -8.27
N ASP A 746 -63.89 -14.96 -8.87
CA ASP A 746 -63.67 -16.24 -8.16
C ASP A 746 -62.33 -16.26 -7.40
N VAL A 747 -62.17 -15.32 -6.47
CA VAL A 747 -60.99 -15.20 -5.60
C VAL A 747 -61.40 -14.99 -4.14
N SER A 748 -60.45 -15.14 -3.21
CA SER A 748 -60.67 -14.84 -1.81
C SER A 748 -61.02 -13.36 -1.55
N VAL A 749 -61.83 -13.11 -0.52
CA VAL A 749 -62.14 -11.73 -0.07
C VAL A 749 -60.87 -10.96 0.33
N HIS A 750 -59.84 -11.66 0.78
CA HIS A 750 -58.55 -11.08 1.15
C HIS A 750 -57.77 -10.56 -0.07
N ALA A 751 -57.79 -11.29 -1.20
CA ALA A 751 -57.17 -10.82 -2.44
C ALA A 751 -57.87 -9.58 -3.01
N VAL A 752 -59.20 -9.54 -2.98
CA VAL A 752 -59.97 -8.35 -3.41
C VAL A 752 -59.69 -7.16 -2.49
N ALA A 753 -59.61 -7.38 -1.16
CA ALA A 753 -59.31 -6.34 -0.19
C ALA A 753 -57.88 -5.79 -0.36
N GLU A 754 -56.91 -6.64 -0.63
CA GLU A 754 -55.54 -6.22 -0.91
C GLU A 754 -55.43 -5.49 -2.26
N CYS A 755 -56.17 -5.93 -3.28
CA CYS A 755 -56.27 -5.21 -4.55
C CYS A 755 -56.87 -3.81 -4.40
N LEU A 756 -57.83 -3.61 -3.48
CA LEU A 756 -58.34 -2.27 -3.17
C LEU A 756 -57.22 -1.37 -2.65
N LEU A 757 -56.45 -1.84 -1.67
CA LEU A 757 -55.33 -1.07 -1.13
C LEU A 757 -54.25 -0.82 -2.19
N LEU A 758 -53.91 -1.84 -2.97
CA LEU A 758 -52.96 -1.74 -4.07
C LEU A 758 -53.41 -0.70 -5.10
N PHE A 759 -54.68 -0.74 -5.52
CA PHE A 759 -55.27 0.20 -6.47
C PHE A 759 -55.16 1.64 -5.97
N LEU A 760 -55.61 1.90 -4.73
CA LEU A 760 -55.53 3.23 -4.12
C LEU A 760 -54.07 3.69 -3.96
N SER A 761 -53.17 2.79 -3.57
CA SER A 761 -51.74 3.08 -3.45
C SER A 761 -51.03 3.29 -4.78
N ALA A 762 -51.61 2.83 -5.88
CA ALA A 762 -51.05 2.93 -7.23
C ALA A 762 -51.64 4.05 -8.07
N LEU A 763 -52.69 4.73 -7.61
CA LEU A 763 -53.20 5.93 -8.31
C LEU A 763 -52.06 6.92 -8.56
N ARG A 764 -52.01 7.55 -9.74
CA ARG A 764 -51.01 8.60 -10.05
C ARG A 764 -51.12 9.75 -9.05
N GLU A 765 -52.34 10.28 -8.94
CA GLU A 765 -52.72 11.26 -7.94
C GLU A 765 -53.54 10.55 -6.83
N PRO A 766 -53.15 10.63 -5.55
CA PRO A 766 -53.88 9.98 -4.47
C PRO A 766 -55.31 10.51 -4.33
N VAL A 767 -56.20 9.74 -3.70
CA VAL A 767 -57.61 10.14 -3.49
C VAL A 767 -57.72 11.54 -2.88
N ILE A 768 -56.86 11.87 -1.92
CA ILE A 768 -56.60 13.27 -1.55
C ILE A 768 -55.34 13.73 -2.29
N PRO A 769 -55.45 14.66 -3.25
CA PRO A 769 -54.31 15.11 -4.05
C PRO A 769 -53.14 15.60 -3.20
N TYR A 770 -51.91 15.43 -3.71
CA TYR A 770 -50.65 15.79 -3.03
C TYR A 770 -50.64 17.24 -2.55
N CYS A 771 -51.27 18.16 -3.28
CA CYS A 771 -51.36 19.58 -2.89
C CYS A 771 -52.23 19.83 -1.65
N PHE A 772 -53.12 18.89 -1.29
CA PHE A 772 -53.93 18.95 -0.07
C PHE A 772 -53.32 18.19 1.12
N PHE A 773 -52.23 17.42 0.91
CA PHE A 773 -51.59 16.60 1.95
C PHE A 773 -51.32 17.40 3.24
N LYS A 774 -50.67 18.57 3.10
CA LYS A 774 -50.36 19.43 4.25
C LYS A 774 -51.62 19.98 4.93
N LYS A 775 -52.60 20.45 4.15
CA LYS A 775 -53.89 20.95 4.66
C LYS A 775 -54.62 19.90 5.49
N CYS A 776 -54.55 18.62 5.08
CA CYS A 776 -55.14 17.52 5.85
C CYS A 776 -54.46 17.33 7.20
N LEU A 777 -53.12 17.38 7.26
CA LEU A 777 -52.41 17.25 8.54
C LEU A 777 -52.73 18.42 9.47
N ASP A 778 -52.73 19.65 8.95
CA ASP A 778 -52.99 20.87 9.72
C ASP A 778 -54.45 20.92 10.23
N SER A 779 -55.38 20.27 9.52
CA SER A 779 -56.81 20.23 9.82
C SER A 779 -57.26 18.96 10.57
N SER A 780 -56.33 18.13 11.06
CA SER A 780 -56.68 16.87 11.73
C SER A 780 -57.24 17.04 13.15
N VAL A 781 -57.31 18.26 13.68
CA VAL A 781 -57.69 18.52 15.08
C VAL A 781 -59.20 18.32 15.31
N THR A 782 -60.05 18.76 14.37
CA THR A 782 -61.51 18.69 14.51
C THR A 782 -62.19 18.21 13.23
N TYR A 783 -63.34 17.55 13.36
CA TYR A 783 -64.14 17.12 12.21
C TYR A 783 -64.53 18.29 11.30
N THR A 784 -64.90 19.45 11.85
CA THR A 784 -65.31 20.62 11.08
C THR A 784 -64.18 21.14 10.17
N GLN A 785 -62.96 21.21 10.70
CA GLN A 785 -61.79 21.61 9.90
C GLN A 785 -61.47 20.57 8.83
N ALA A 786 -61.51 19.28 9.18
CA ALA A 786 -61.29 18.21 8.21
C ALA A 786 -62.33 18.23 7.08
N LYS A 787 -63.62 18.45 7.40
CA LYS A 787 -64.73 18.56 6.44
C LYS A 787 -64.51 19.71 5.44
N SER A 788 -64.02 20.86 5.90
CA SER A 788 -63.71 22.00 5.02
C SER A 788 -62.70 21.62 3.94
N VAL A 789 -61.66 20.84 4.28
CA VAL A 789 -60.64 20.40 3.32
C VAL A 789 -61.24 19.49 2.24
N ILE A 790 -62.13 18.56 2.62
CA ILE A 790 -62.77 17.66 1.65
C ILE A 790 -63.72 18.40 0.71
N GLN A 791 -64.39 19.46 1.18
CA GLN A 791 -65.26 20.29 0.33
C GLN A 791 -64.48 21.04 -0.76
N GLU A 792 -63.21 21.39 -0.51
CA GLU A 792 -62.32 22.04 -1.48
C GLU A 792 -61.76 21.09 -2.54
N LEU A 793 -61.90 19.76 -2.37
CA LEU A 793 -61.34 18.80 -3.31
C LEU A 793 -62.02 18.89 -4.70
N PRO A 794 -61.27 18.57 -5.78
CA PRO A 794 -61.89 18.34 -7.10
C PRO A 794 -63.03 17.34 -7.00
N LYS A 795 -64.08 17.53 -7.82
CA LYS A 795 -65.32 16.74 -7.73
C LYS A 795 -65.07 15.23 -7.69
N VAL A 796 -64.28 14.70 -8.64
CA VAL A 796 -63.99 13.26 -8.75
C VAL A 796 -63.28 12.73 -7.50
N HIS A 797 -62.30 13.46 -6.98
CA HIS A 797 -61.58 13.11 -5.75
C HIS A 797 -62.49 13.13 -4.52
N ARG A 798 -63.37 14.15 -4.41
CA ARG A 798 -64.35 14.28 -3.32
C ARG A 798 -65.37 13.14 -3.34
N ASP A 799 -65.92 12.84 -4.51
CA ASP A 799 -66.94 11.81 -4.68
C ASP A 799 -66.33 10.41 -4.39
N THR A 800 -65.10 10.16 -4.87
CA THR A 800 -64.35 8.93 -4.58
C THR A 800 -64.03 8.81 -3.08
N PHE A 801 -63.60 9.89 -2.42
CA PHE A 801 -63.36 9.91 -0.97
C PHE A 801 -64.63 9.57 -0.20
N ARG A 802 -65.76 10.18 -0.56
CA ARG A 802 -67.06 9.92 0.06
C ARG A 802 -67.48 8.46 -0.12
N TYR A 803 -67.34 7.91 -1.33
CA TYR A 803 -67.69 6.52 -1.63
C TYR A 803 -66.89 5.53 -0.76
N LEU A 804 -65.58 5.74 -0.65
CA LEU A 804 -64.70 4.94 0.21
C LEU A 804 -65.07 5.07 1.70
N VAL A 805 -65.30 6.28 2.20
CA VAL A 805 -65.69 6.50 3.61
C VAL A 805 -67.00 5.80 3.95
N LEU A 806 -68.03 5.92 3.09
CA LEU A 806 -69.32 5.27 3.31
C LEU A 806 -69.19 3.74 3.36
N PHE A 807 -68.37 3.17 2.47
CA PHE A 807 -68.06 1.74 2.49
C PHE A 807 -67.34 1.31 3.77
N LEU A 808 -66.34 2.08 4.22
CA LEU A 808 -65.61 1.78 5.45
C LEU A 808 -66.50 1.89 6.70
N GLN A 809 -67.43 2.84 6.73
CA GLN A 809 -68.45 2.95 7.77
C GLN A 809 -69.38 1.74 7.77
N GLU A 810 -69.84 1.30 6.61
CA GLU A 810 -70.67 0.09 6.46
C GLU A 810 -69.92 -1.17 6.94
N LEU A 811 -68.63 -1.28 6.60
CA LEU A 811 -67.76 -2.36 7.04
C LEU A 811 -67.60 -2.38 8.57
N LEU A 812 -67.41 -1.22 9.20
CA LEU A 812 -67.33 -1.10 10.67
C LEU A 812 -68.63 -1.52 11.36
N GLN A 813 -69.79 -1.23 10.77
CA GLN A 813 -71.09 -1.66 11.31
C GLN A 813 -71.28 -3.18 11.20
N LYS A 814 -70.78 -3.80 10.13
CA LYS A 814 -71.00 -5.23 9.83
C LYS A 814 -69.93 -6.15 10.42
N SER A 815 -68.73 -5.65 10.72
CA SER A 815 -67.62 -6.45 11.25
C SER A 815 -67.43 -6.27 12.75
N LYS A 816 -67.58 -7.35 13.53
CA LYS A 816 -67.35 -7.35 14.98
C LYS A 816 -65.88 -7.33 15.40
N ARG A 817 -64.95 -7.47 14.45
CA ARG A 817 -63.50 -7.64 14.72
C ARG A 817 -62.64 -6.47 14.24
N LEU A 818 -63.20 -5.51 13.50
CA LEU A 818 -62.46 -4.38 12.95
C LEU A 818 -62.59 -3.16 13.84
N GLU A 819 -61.45 -2.61 14.24
CA GLU A 819 -61.39 -1.36 14.98
C GLU A 819 -61.23 -0.17 14.02
N VAL A 820 -61.93 0.92 14.32
CA VAL A 820 -61.86 2.16 13.54
C VAL A 820 -60.43 2.73 13.42
N ASN A 821 -59.60 2.56 14.45
CA ASN A 821 -58.21 3.02 14.44
C ASN A 821 -57.35 2.27 13.42
N ILE A 822 -57.59 0.97 13.26
CA ILE A 822 -56.86 0.12 12.30
C ILE A 822 -57.20 0.55 10.88
N LEU A 823 -58.49 0.70 10.56
CA LEU A 823 -58.93 1.15 9.23
C LEU A 823 -58.45 2.57 8.93
N ALA A 824 -58.55 3.49 9.90
CA ALA A 824 -58.04 4.84 9.74
C ALA A 824 -56.53 4.85 9.42
N THR A 825 -55.75 4.00 10.08
CA THR A 825 -54.31 3.89 9.86
C THR A 825 -54.00 3.34 8.46
N ILE A 826 -54.63 2.23 8.07
CA ILE A 826 -54.40 1.56 6.79
C ILE A 826 -54.82 2.45 5.62
N PHE A 827 -56.08 2.93 5.63
CA PHE A 827 -56.63 3.67 4.49
C PHE A 827 -56.06 5.08 4.36
N SER A 828 -55.73 5.74 5.47
CA SER A 828 -55.09 7.06 5.39
C SER A 828 -53.70 6.98 4.75
N ALA A 829 -52.99 5.85 4.89
CA ALA A 829 -51.68 5.66 4.26
C ALA A 829 -51.75 5.58 2.73
N VAL A 830 -52.84 5.05 2.16
CA VAL A 830 -53.01 4.92 0.70
C VAL A 830 -53.82 6.06 0.09
N MET A 831 -54.75 6.68 0.84
CA MET A 831 -55.57 7.79 0.37
C MET A 831 -54.91 9.17 0.53
N ILE A 832 -53.98 9.32 1.49
CA ILE A 832 -53.36 10.60 1.87
C ILE A 832 -51.82 10.44 1.83
N ARG A 833 -51.26 10.40 0.62
CA ARG A 833 -49.83 10.12 0.42
C ARG A 833 -48.99 11.41 0.46
N PRO A 834 -47.78 11.40 1.05
CA PRO A 834 -46.87 12.54 1.00
C PRO A 834 -46.31 12.74 -0.42
N PRO A 835 -45.96 13.98 -0.82
CA PRO A 835 -45.17 14.23 -2.04
C PRO A 835 -43.80 13.52 -2.01
N GLN A 836 -43.16 13.29 -3.16
CA GLN A 836 -41.97 12.43 -3.33
C GLN A 836 -40.77 12.77 -2.41
N ASP A 837 -40.64 14.00 -1.89
CA ASP A 837 -39.57 14.43 -0.96
C ASP A 837 -40.03 14.60 0.51
N GLY A 838 -41.28 14.24 0.83
CA GLY A 838 -41.87 14.48 2.14
C GLY A 838 -41.45 13.46 3.19
N GLN A 839 -40.53 13.82 4.11
CA GLN A 839 -40.25 12.99 5.28
C GLN A 839 -41.49 12.83 6.18
N MET A 840 -41.92 11.58 6.35
CA MET A 840 -42.94 11.17 7.30
C MET A 840 -42.33 10.95 8.68
N THR A 841 -42.83 11.68 9.67
CA THR A 841 -42.50 11.46 11.09
C THR A 841 -43.65 10.73 11.77
N PRO A 842 -43.42 10.01 12.89
CA PRO A 842 -44.49 9.33 13.63
C PRO A 842 -45.65 10.27 14.02
N SER A 843 -45.35 11.54 14.28
CA SER A 843 -46.35 12.57 14.55
C SER A 843 -47.23 12.87 13.32
N LYS A 844 -46.63 13.00 12.13
CA LYS A 844 -47.39 13.21 10.87
C LYS A 844 -48.22 12.00 10.49
N GLU A 845 -47.72 10.79 10.72
CA GLU A 845 -48.49 9.54 10.50
C GLU A 845 -49.73 9.50 11.40
N ARG A 846 -49.58 9.89 12.67
CA ARG A 846 -50.71 10.00 13.60
C ARG A 846 -51.71 11.06 13.15
N MET A 847 -51.27 12.27 12.79
CA MET A 847 -52.17 13.33 12.31
C MET A 847 -52.96 12.90 11.07
N ARG A 848 -52.28 12.23 10.13
CA ARG A 848 -52.90 11.64 8.93
C ARG A 848 -53.98 10.62 9.27
N SER A 849 -53.69 9.69 10.19
CA SER A 849 -54.67 8.71 10.64
C SER A 849 -55.85 9.36 11.37
N VAL A 850 -55.60 10.38 12.20
CA VAL A 850 -56.65 11.11 12.92
C VAL A 850 -57.56 11.87 11.95
N PHE A 851 -57.00 12.43 10.87
CA PHE A 851 -57.80 13.10 9.84
C PHE A 851 -58.87 12.16 9.26
N LEU A 852 -58.49 10.95 8.85
CA LEU A 852 -59.45 9.96 8.32
C LEU A 852 -60.39 9.44 9.41
N TYR A 853 -59.89 9.26 10.64
CA TYR A 853 -60.69 8.81 11.79
C TYR A 853 -61.95 9.66 12.00
N HIS A 854 -61.84 11.00 11.87
CA HIS A 854 -62.99 11.91 12.02
C HIS A 854 -64.15 11.55 11.07
N PHE A 855 -63.85 11.12 9.86
CA PHE A 855 -64.88 10.72 8.88
C PHE A 855 -65.42 9.32 9.14
N LEU A 856 -64.68 8.44 9.81
CA LEU A 856 -65.16 7.09 10.12
C LEU A 856 -66.12 7.06 11.33
N VAL A 857 -66.01 8.01 12.25
CA VAL A 857 -66.85 8.07 13.48
C VAL A 857 -68.02 9.07 13.41
N ASN A 858 -67.98 10.04 12.49
CA ASN A 858 -69.06 11.02 12.31
C ASN A 858 -69.91 10.72 11.07
N HIS A 859 -71.17 11.15 11.05
CA HIS A 859 -72.01 11.03 9.86
C HIS A 859 -71.39 11.82 8.69
N CYS A 860 -71.16 11.13 7.58
CA CYS A 860 -70.55 11.70 6.38
C CYS A 860 -71.57 12.59 5.63
N GLU A 861 -71.69 13.85 6.04
CA GLU A 861 -72.50 14.88 5.36
C GLU A 861 -71.66 15.70 4.36
N VAL A 862 -70.74 15.04 3.66
CA VAL A 862 -69.72 15.69 2.81
C VAL A 862 -70.09 15.65 1.34
#